data_AF-A0A5F5XJ41-F1
#
_entry.id   AF-A0A5F5XJ41-F1
#
_cell.length_a   1.000
_cell.length_b   1.000
_cell.length_c   1.000
_cell.angle_alpha   90.00
_cell.angle_beta   90.00
_cell.angle_gamma   90.00
#
_symmetry.space_group_name_H-M   'P 1'
#
loop_
_entity.id
_entity.type
_entity.pdbx_description
1 polymer ?
#
loop_
_entity_poly.entity_id
_entity_poly.type
_entity_poly.pdbx_seq_one_letter_code
_entity_poly.pdbx_strand_id
1 'polypeptide(L)'
;MGESGSSGPQGSSHHMGSTLGIGRLRLAVLPEDRLQMKWSESEGSSLGYLVQVKPMAGDAEQDVMLTTKAPKATVGGLSPSKGYTVQIFRLTGSGTTLLAQREFVSKSVTPPLEPSRREQRPPRGPGGKAPSQPTKDLERQSHPRFRCTPPTPVDMIFLVDGSWSIGHSHFQQVKDFLASVIEPFDIGPDKVQVGLTQYSGDPQTEWDLSTFGAKEDVLAAVRSLRYKGGNTFTGLALSHVLEQNLRPGAGPRPEAATVVILVTDGKSQDDARAAGRALKDLGVDIFAVGVKNADEAELQLLASRPLDITVHNVQDFPQLGTLAGLLSRLVCQKVQGRSRAPGAGRPSSPDTLFTPTSLVVTQVTSSSVHLSWTPAPQLPLKYRIVWQPSRGGAPREVVVEGPASSAELHNLTAGTQYLVSVLPVLRAGFGEGLRRLVTTAPLPPPQALALAAVTPRTIRLTWQPSAGATRYLVRCLSASAKGREEGREVRVGQPEVLLDGLEPGRDYDVWVQSLRGAEASEARGIRARTSTLAPPGHLSFSDVSHDSARVSWEGVSKPVRLFRISFASSDGSHSGEAPGNATSATVGPLSSSTAYSVRVTCLYPGGSSSVLTGRLTTRKVPSPSQLSVTELPGDEVRLEWTAAAASGVLVYQIKWTPLGDGKAHEISVPGHRDVAVLPGLRSHLEYEITILAYYRDGARSDPVSLRYTPPHRSPPSDLALASKSPDSLQVSWTPPSGHVLHYRLTYAPASGSGPEKSISVPGLSNHVTLPNLLAASKYRVLVSAVYGAGESRTVSAIGHTAACPALSPDGSLSGFDLMAAFGLVEKEYASIRGVAMEPSAFGRARTFTLFKDAQLTRRASDVHLAALPPEHTVVFLLRLLPETPRETFALWQMTAEHSQPVLGVLLDAGRKSLTYFNHDPRATLQEVTFDLPEVRRIFFGSFHKVHVAVGRSKVRLYVDCRKVAERPMGEAGSPPVTGFVMLGRLAKARGPRSSSATFQLQTLQIVCNDSWAEEDMCCELPASKDGETCPAFSSSCACSSQTPGPPGPQGPPVSPSSAPRVTWAPGKARCPLTHTAEQPSQPLSRLQALPGGCAGGTGPHAAGHRAWPHGPSALQGEPQSLATIYQLVNQACESAIQTHVLKFHHESARPPRPILQALGHPSSHGEAWLPGRGGRDGPHPEDGGTGPLAGGVGATAAPSQSPAGSSVWPRHPLHPPWAGVRRQGP
;
A
#
# COMPACT_ATOMS: atom_id res chain seq x y z
N MET A 1 61.09 39.54 -31.08
CA MET A 1 62.17 38.79 -30.41
C MET A 1 61.61 37.42 -30.05
N GLY A 2 62.10 36.29 -30.54
CA GLY A 2 63.10 36.08 -31.60
C GLY A 2 63.82 34.74 -31.46
N GLU A 3 63.40 33.74 -32.26
CA GLU A 3 64.10 32.47 -32.57
C GLU A 3 64.39 31.50 -31.38
N SER A 4 64.39 30.17 -31.50
CA SER A 4 63.97 29.21 -32.56
C SER A 4 63.28 27.99 -31.88
N GLY A 5 62.93 26.84 -32.48
CA GLY A 5 63.23 26.28 -33.81
C GLY A 5 62.34 25.07 -34.15
N SER A 6 62.85 23.83 -34.04
CA SER A 6 62.14 22.57 -34.43
C SER A 6 62.59 21.37 -33.56
N SER A 7 61.95 20.18 -33.57
CA SER A 7 60.97 19.58 -34.50
C SER A 7 59.92 18.69 -33.79
N GLY A 8 58.83 18.36 -34.50
CA GLY A 8 57.75 17.44 -34.04
C GLY A 8 57.90 16.00 -34.59
N PRO A 9 56.82 15.19 -34.81
CA PRO A 9 55.42 15.62 -34.99
C PRO A 9 54.30 14.81 -34.28
N GLN A 10 53.15 15.47 -34.10
CA GLN A 10 51.76 14.94 -34.08
C GLN A 10 51.35 13.95 -32.95
N GLY A 11 50.06 13.86 -32.57
CA GLY A 11 48.85 14.51 -33.09
C GLY A 11 47.92 15.03 -31.98
N SER A 12 46.96 15.89 -32.36
CA SER A 12 46.18 16.73 -31.44
C SER A 12 44.72 16.32 -31.26
N SER A 13 44.14 16.71 -30.12
CA SER A 13 42.74 17.16 -30.04
C SER A 13 42.56 18.14 -28.86
N HIS A 14 41.62 19.07 -28.98
CA HIS A 14 41.39 20.17 -28.02
C HIS A 14 40.04 20.04 -27.30
N HIS A 15 39.84 20.88 -26.28
CA HIS A 15 38.61 21.13 -25.52
C HIS A 15 37.36 21.46 -26.41
N MET A 16 36.12 21.53 -25.91
CA MET A 16 35.63 21.85 -24.55
C MET A 16 34.16 21.39 -24.37
N GLY A 17 33.66 21.22 -23.12
CA GLY A 17 32.25 20.84 -22.89
C GLY A 17 31.83 20.70 -21.41
N SER A 18 31.43 21.81 -20.79
CA SER A 18 30.82 21.99 -19.46
C SER A 18 30.26 20.76 -18.69
N THR A 19 30.73 20.55 -17.46
CA THR A 19 30.04 19.75 -16.42
C THR A 19 29.28 20.65 -15.44
N LEU A 20 27.97 20.44 -15.27
CA LEU A 20 27.27 20.91 -14.07
C LEU A 20 27.51 19.91 -12.91
N GLY A 21 27.86 20.42 -11.73
CA GLY A 21 28.24 19.61 -10.58
C GLY A 21 27.05 18.98 -9.86
N ILE A 22 27.11 17.67 -9.61
CA ILE A 22 26.09 16.90 -8.87
C ILE A 22 26.79 15.92 -7.89
N GLY A 23 26.13 15.59 -6.77
CA GLY A 23 26.71 14.89 -5.62
C GLY A 23 27.27 13.47 -5.88
N ARG A 24 28.16 13.01 -4.99
CA ARG A 24 28.92 11.74 -5.12
C ARG A 24 28.05 10.48 -5.03
N LEU A 25 27.39 10.10 -6.12
CA LEU A 25 26.76 8.78 -6.29
C LEU A 25 27.81 7.68 -6.54
N ARG A 26 28.00 6.83 -5.53
CA ARG A 26 28.81 5.59 -5.61
C ARG A 26 27.90 4.40 -5.91
N LEU A 27 28.37 3.55 -6.83
CA LEU A 27 27.78 2.26 -7.18
C LEU A 27 28.77 1.15 -6.83
N ALA A 28 28.26 0.01 -6.36
CA ALA A 28 29.03 -1.20 -6.10
C ALA A 28 28.19 -2.41 -6.51
N VAL A 29 28.72 -3.25 -7.40
CA VAL A 29 28.09 -4.52 -7.77
C VAL A 29 28.47 -5.56 -6.72
N LEU A 30 27.48 -6.23 -6.17
CA LEU A 30 27.61 -7.37 -5.27
C LEU A 30 27.43 -8.67 -6.09
N PRO A 31 27.86 -9.83 -5.58
CA PRO A 31 27.39 -11.12 -6.07
C PRO A 31 25.85 -11.19 -6.10
N GLU A 32 25.29 -12.10 -6.92
CA GLU A 32 23.84 -12.33 -7.07
C GLU A 32 23.07 -11.15 -7.73
N ASP A 33 23.60 -10.60 -8.84
CA ASP A 33 22.93 -9.58 -9.68
C ASP A 33 22.36 -8.37 -8.89
N ARG A 34 23.10 -7.97 -7.84
CA ARG A 34 22.71 -6.97 -6.85
C ARG A 34 23.57 -5.72 -6.92
N LEU A 35 22.96 -4.60 -7.32
CA LEU A 35 23.60 -3.29 -7.40
C LEU A 35 23.34 -2.49 -6.13
N GLN A 36 24.39 -2.23 -5.34
CA GLN A 36 24.33 -1.35 -4.18
C GLN A 36 24.70 0.09 -4.55
N MET A 37 23.97 1.05 -3.98
CA MET A 37 23.98 2.46 -4.38
C MET A 37 24.07 3.33 -3.12
N LYS A 38 24.97 4.33 -3.09
CA LYS A 38 25.08 5.28 -1.97
C LYS A 38 25.40 6.68 -2.48
N TRP A 39 24.71 7.69 -1.96
CA TRP A 39 24.90 9.11 -2.30
C TRP A 39 25.22 9.95 -1.05
N SER A 40 25.45 11.23 -1.25
CA SER A 40 25.53 12.22 -0.18
C SER A 40 24.14 12.62 0.29
N GLU A 41 23.93 12.66 1.61
CA GLU A 41 22.74 13.23 2.24
C GLU A 41 22.66 14.73 1.96
N SER A 42 21.46 15.24 1.67
CA SER A 42 21.22 16.67 1.42
C SER A 42 20.54 17.31 2.63
N GLU A 43 21.13 18.37 3.19
CA GLU A 43 20.60 19.04 4.39
C GLU A 43 19.15 19.54 4.22
N GLY A 44 18.38 19.50 5.30
CA GLY A 44 16.95 19.83 5.35
C GLY A 44 16.03 18.61 5.33
N SER A 45 14.83 18.75 5.92
CA SER A 45 13.87 17.66 6.11
C SER A 45 13.40 17.05 4.77
N SER A 46 13.83 15.82 4.49
CA SER A 46 13.37 15.02 3.34
C SER A 46 12.33 13.99 3.79
N LEU A 47 11.26 13.83 3.01
CA LEU A 47 10.27 12.77 3.24
C LEU A 47 10.83 11.38 2.86
N GLY A 48 11.88 11.37 2.03
CA GLY A 48 12.67 10.23 1.61
C GLY A 48 13.40 10.53 0.30
N TYR A 49 13.88 9.46 -0.33
CA TYR A 49 14.48 9.45 -1.66
C TYR A 49 13.75 8.42 -2.53
N LEU A 50 13.54 8.75 -3.79
CA LEU A 50 13.04 7.85 -4.84
C LEU A 50 14.20 7.46 -5.73
N VAL A 51 14.45 6.16 -5.92
CA VAL A 51 15.47 5.63 -6.83
C VAL A 51 14.76 4.92 -7.97
N GLN A 52 15.06 5.32 -9.20
CA GLN A 52 14.53 4.74 -10.43
C GLN A 52 15.69 4.19 -11.25
N VAL A 53 15.58 2.96 -11.72
CA VAL A 53 16.56 2.30 -12.60
C VAL A 53 15.83 1.87 -13.87
N LYS A 54 16.23 2.46 -15.00
CA LYS A 54 15.66 2.20 -16.32
C LYS A 54 16.64 1.43 -17.19
N PRO A 55 16.21 0.48 -18.03
CA PRO A 55 17.07 -0.02 -19.11
C PRO A 55 17.40 1.12 -20.09
N MET A 56 18.61 1.12 -20.63
CA MET A 56 18.96 2.01 -21.75
C MET A 56 18.24 1.55 -23.02
N ALA A 57 17.88 2.50 -23.89
CA ALA A 57 16.84 2.29 -24.91
C ALA A 57 17.07 1.10 -25.84
N GLY A 58 16.11 0.17 -25.88
CA GLY A 58 16.09 -0.99 -26.78
C GLY A 58 15.22 -2.16 -26.29
N ASP A 59 15.11 -2.33 -24.97
CA ASP A 59 14.45 -3.50 -24.35
C ASP A 59 13.14 -3.18 -23.63
N ALA A 60 12.20 -4.15 -23.67
CA ALA A 60 10.89 -4.09 -23.02
C ALA A 60 10.89 -4.64 -21.58
N GLU A 61 11.86 -4.25 -20.76
CA GLU A 61 11.91 -4.60 -19.32
C GLU A 61 11.38 -3.46 -18.42
N GLN A 62 10.94 -3.83 -17.22
CA GLN A 62 10.16 -2.96 -16.33
C GLN A 62 11.05 -1.99 -15.53
N ASP A 63 10.70 -0.69 -15.54
CA ASP A 63 11.32 0.35 -14.70
C ASP A 63 11.31 -0.08 -13.21
N VAL A 64 12.48 -0.23 -12.59
CA VAL A 64 12.58 -0.60 -11.18
C VAL A 64 12.61 0.66 -10.32
N MET A 65 11.60 0.83 -9.48
CA MET A 65 11.41 2.03 -8.66
C MET A 65 11.32 1.68 -7.16
N LEU A 66 12.14 2.33 -6.34
CA LEU A 66 12.30 2.07 -4.90
C LEU A 66 12.27 3.37 -4.10
N THR A 67 11.65 3.35 -2.92
CA THR A 67 11.71 4.46 -1.95
C THR A 67 12.55 4.08 -0.74
N THR A 68 13.43 4.98 -0.29
CA THR A 68 14.27 4.79 0.90
C THR A 68 14.37 6.08 1.72
N LYS A 69 14.51 5.97 3.05
CA LYS A 69 14.78 7.12 3.92
C LYS A 69 16.27 7.39 4.13
N ALA A 70 17.12 6.39 3.90
CA ALA A 70 18.57 6.53 3.99
C ALA A 70 19.16 6.95 2.63
N PRO A 71 20.32 7.62 2.58
CA PRO A 71 21.03 7.93 1.32
C PRO A 71 21.74 6.69 0.71
N LYS A 72 21.06 5.54 0.74
CA LYS A 72 21.52 4.22 0.29
C LYS A 72 20.33 3.38 -0.19
N ALA A 73 20.53 2.66 -1.29
CA ALA A 73 19.62 1.64 -1.82
C ALA A 73 20.40 0.39 -2.27
N THR A 74 19.70 -0.71 -2.55
CA THR A 74 20.25 -1.88 -3.27
C THR A 74 19.15 -2.47 -4.13
N VAL A 75 19.46 -2.76 -5.40
CA VAL A 75 18.55 -3.28 -6.42
C VAL A 75 19.03 -4.68 -6.80
N GLY A 76 18.14 -5.67 -6.90
CA GLY A 76 18.49 -7.03 -7.32
C GLY A 76 17.77 -7.44 -8.60
N GLY A 77 18.30 -8.46 -9.29
CA GLY A 77 17.69 -9.00 -10.53
C GLY A 77 17.94 -8.14 -11.76
N LEU A 78 19.05 -7.38 -11.80
CA LEU A 78 19.44 -6.59 -12.96
C LEU A 78 20.27 -7.45 -13.93
N SER A 79 19.93 -7.45 -15.22
CA SER A 79 20.53 -8.35 -16.20
C SER A 79 22.04 -8.08 -16.39
N PRO A 80 22.93 -9.09 -16.21
CA PRO A 80 24.39 -8.92 -16.20
C PRO A 80 25.03 -8.66 -17.58
N SER A 81 24.24 -8.25 -18.57
CA SER A 81 24.66 -7.90 -19.93
C SER A 81 24.15 -6.54 -20.43
N LYS A 82 23.27 -5.87 -19.68
CA LYS A 82 22.53 -4.68 -20.14
C LYS A 82 23.05 -3.36 -19.55
N GLY A 83 22.77 -2.27 -20.26
CA GLY A 83 22.96 -0.89 -19.81
C GLY A 83 21.73 -0.37 -19.08
N TYR A 84 21.94 0.36 -17.99
CA TYR A 84 20.89 0.94 -17.18
C TYR A 84 21.21 2.38 -16.76
N THR A 85 20.20 3.25 -16.82
CA THR A 85 20.23 4.63 -16.33
C THR A 85 19.62 4.69 -14.94
N VAL A 86 20.41 5.09 -13.94
CA VAL A 86 19.98 5.36 -12.57
C VAL A 86 19.57 6.82 -12.45
N GLN A 87 18.42 7.09 -11.83
CA GLN A 87 17.98 8.41 -11.39
C GLN A 87 17.60 8.36 -9.90
N ILE A 88 18.00 9.36 -9.13
CA ILE A 88 17.70 9.49 -7.70
C ILE A 88 17.03 10.85 -7.50
N PHE A 89 15.86 10.88 -6.89
CA PHE A 89 15.10 12.08 -6.59
C PHE A 89 14.93 12.27 -5.07
N ARG A 90 15.00 13.51 -4.58
CA ARG A 90 14.53 13.89 -3.25
C ARG A 90 13.00 13.88 -3.26
N LEU A 91 12.38 13.37 -2.19
CA LEU A 91 10.96 13.56 -1.94
C LEU A 91 10.77 14.76 -1.00
N THR A 92 10.07 15.77 -1.49
CA THR A 92 9.73 17.01 -0.77
C THR A 92 8.21 17.20 -0.74
N GLY A 93 7.70 18.09 0.13
CA GLY A 93 6.26 18.35 0.24
C GLY A 93 5.60 18.90 -1.04
N SER A 94 6.38 19.41 -1.98
CA SER A 94 5.93 19.96 -3.27
C SER A 94 6.24 19.06 -4.48
N GLY A 95 6.91 17.92 -4.30
CA GLY A 95 7.19 16.96 -5.38
C GLY A 95 8.58 16.31 -5.33
N THR A 96 8.97 15.71 -6.45
CA THR A 96 10.27 15.08 -6.69
C THR A 96 11.30 16.09 -7.22
N THR A 97 12.56 15.98 -6.79
CA THR A 97 13.67 16.79 -7.31
C THR A 97 14.87 15.90 -7.63
N LEU A 98 15.35 15.87 -8.87
CA LEU A 98 16.48 15.02 -9.27
C LEU A 98 17.77 15.44 -8.53
N LEU A 99 18.33 14.52 -7.73
CA LEU A 99 19.55 14.68 -6.94
C LEU A 99 20.78 14.06 -7.60
N ALA A 100 20.61 13.02 -8.41
CA ALA A 100 21.69 12.37 -9.15
C ALA A 100 21.15 11.55 -10.32
N GLN A 101 21.89 11.54 -11.43
CA GLN A 101 21.69 10.61 -12.53
C GLN A 101 23.04 9.98 -12.91
N ARG A 102 23.07 8.68 -13.23
CA ARG A 102 24.27 7.97 -13.65
C ARG A 102 23.94 6.72 -14.45
N GLU A 103 24.71 6.46 -15.50
CA GLU A 103 24.57 5.27 -16.33
C GLU A 103 25.66 4.25 -16.00
N PHE A 104 25.34 2.97 -16.17
CA PHE A 104 26.28 1.86 -16.03
C PHE A 104 25.85 0.68 -16.91
N VAL A 105 26.80 -0.15 -17.32
CA VAL A 105 26.55 -1.44 -17.96
C VAL A 105 27.03 -2.53 -17.03
N SER A 106 26.21 -3.55 -16.79
CA SER A 106 26.67 -4.74 -16.09
C SER A 106 27.39 -5.67 -17.06
N LYS A 107 28.59 -6.13 -16.69
CA LYS A 107 29.34 -7.22 -17.34
C LYS A 107 30.18 -7.94 -16.29
N SER A 108 29.88 -9.20 -16.04
CA SER A 108 30.65 -10.09 -15.16
C SER A 108 31.85 -10.72 -15.88
N VAL A 109 32.86 -11.14 -15.11
CA VAL A 109 34.03 -11.87 -15.61
C VAL A 109 33.64 -13.28 -16.07
N THR A 110 34.09 -13.69 -17.26
CA THR A 110 33.87 -15.04 -17.82
C THR A 110 34.93 -16.03 -17.35
N PRO A 111 34.59 -17.25 -16.89
CA PRO A 111 35.55 -18.30 -16.58
C PRO A 111 35.85 -19.22 -17.78
N PRO A 112 37.05 -19.83 -17.84
CA PRO A 112 37.31 -21.05 -18.62
C PRO A 112 37.52 -22.27 -17.71
N LEU A 113 37.08 -23.45 -18.15
CA LEU A 113 37.21 -24.72 -17.41
C LEU A 113 37.82 -25.82 -18.30
N GLU A 114 39.06 -26.20 -17.97
CA GLU A 114 39.69 -27.51 -18.26
C GLU A 114 39.89 -27.95 -19.75
N PRO A 115 40.65 -29.04 -20.05
CA PRO A 115 41.28 -30.01 -19.14
C PRO A 115 42.80 -30.29 -19.31
N SER A 116 43.35 -30.94 -18.28
CA SER A 116 44.44 -31.94 -18.31
C SER A 116 45.93 -31.51 -18.23
N ARG A 117 46.55 -31.99 -17.13
CA ARG A 117 47.96 -32.41 -16.94
C ARG A 117 49.13 -31.39 -16.84
N ARG A 118 49.92 -31.65 -15.77
CA ARG A 118 51.39 -31.55 -15.61
C ARG A 118 52.08 -30.19 -15.35
N GLU A 119 52.90 -30.23 -14.30
CA GLU A 119 54.29 -29.73 -14.19
C GLU A 119 54.64 -28.24 -14.44
N GLN A 120 54.81 -27.52 -13.32
CA GLN A 120 55.93 -26.59 -13.01
C GLN A 120 56.07 -25.21 -13.73
N ARG A 121 56.91 -24.37 -13.09
CA ARG A 121 57.67 -23.16 -13.54
C ARG A 121 58.09 -23.14 -15.03
N PRO A 122 58.42 -21.99 -15.69
CA PRO A 122 59.16 -20.83 -15.13
C PRO A 122 58.38 -19.48 -15.18
N PRO A 123 58.59 -18.43 -16.03
CA PRO A 123 59.54 -18.18 -17.14
C PRO A 123 60.75 -17.27 -16.74
N ARG A 124 61.45 -16.63 -17.70
CA ARG A 124 62.59 -15.68 -17.55
C ARG A 124 62.83 -14.85 -18.82
N GLY A 125 63.57 -13.75 -18.69
CA GLY A 125 64.60 -13.30 -19.66
C GLY A 125 64.15 -12.42 -20.84
N PRO A 126 65.03 -12.17 -21.84
CA PRO A 126 66.46 -12.53 -21.99
C PRO A 126 67.40 -11.37 -21.59
N GLY A 127 68.74 -11.40 -21.68
CA GLY A 127 69.78 -12.39 -22.08
C GLY A 127 71.13 -11.65 -22.27
N GLY A 128 72.32 -12.25 -22.32
CA GLY A 128 72.74 -13.65 -22.21
C GLY A 128 74.27 -13.80 -22.40
N LYS A 129 74.76 -15.04 -22.61
CA LYS A 129 76.18 -15.47 -22.72
C LYS A 129 76.96 -15.61 -21.39
N ALA A 130 78.00 -16.45 -21.46
CA ALA A 130 78.83 -17.04 -20.39
C ALA A 130 80.26 -17.29 -20.99
N PRO A 131 81.24 -17.97 -20.35
CA PRO A 131 81.25 -18.67 -19.06
C PRO A 131 82.54 -18.46 -18.19
N SER A 132 82.78 -19.40 -17.27
CA SER A 132 84.04 -19.75 -16.55
C SER A 132 84.52 -18.92 -15.33
N GLN A 133 85.01 -19.69 -14.33
CA GLN A 133 85.76 -19.29 -13.13
C GLN A 133 87.29 -19.33 -13.44
N PRO A 134 88.24 -19.22 -12.48
CA PRO A 134 88.19 -18.69 -11.09
C PRO A 134 89.35 -17.71 -10.73
N THR A 135 89.15 -16.87 -9.71
CA THR A 135 90.14 -16.44 -8.68
C THR A 135 89.37 -15.72 -7.55
N LYS A 136 89.55 -15.98 -6.25
CA LYS A 136 90.71 -15.93 -5.32
C LYS A 136 90.98 -14.53 -4.72
N ASP A 137 90.78 -14.47 -3.39
CA ASP A 137 91.48 -13.64 -2.40
C ASP A 137 91.27 -12.09 -2.50
N LEU A 138 91.42 -11.27 -1.46
CA LEU A 138 91.94 -11.49 -0.10
C LEU A 138 90.95 -11.12 1.03
N GLU A 139 91.08 -11.87 2.13
CA GLU A 139 90.98 -11.48 3.54
C GLU A 139 89.88 -10.53 4.07
N ARG A 140 89.11 -11.07 5.02
CA ARG A 140 89.00 -10.42 6.34
C ARG A 140 89.32 -11.44 7.43
N GLN A 141 90.14 -11.05 8.41
CA GLN A 141 90.92 -11.99 9.20
C GLN A 141 90.12 -12.65 10.34
N SER A 142 90.43 -13.93 10.54
CA SER A 142 90.25 -14.77 11.74
C SER A 142 89.41 -14.23 12.90
N HIS A 143 88.32 -14.94 13.19
CA HIS A 143 88.13 -15.50 14.54
C HIS A 143 88.03 -17.02 14.37
N PRO A 144 88.74 -17.85 15.15
CA PRO A 144 88.61 -19.31 15.02
C PRO A 144 87.17 -19.71 15.37
N ARG A 145 86.51 -20.45 14.48
CA ARG A 145 85.22 -21.10 14.80
C ARG A 145 85.48 -22.06 15.97
N PHE A 146 84.99 -21.68 17.15
CA PHE A 146 85.06 -22.52 18.34
C PHE A 146 84.41 -23.88 18.02
N ARG A 147 85.13 -24.95 18.31
CA ARG A 147 84.64 -26.33 18.24
C ARG A 147 84.91 -27.01 19.57
N CYS A 148 83.92 -27.74 20.07
CA CYS A 148 84.05 -28.54 21.27
C CYS A 148 84.10 -30.02 20.93
N THR A 149 85.18 -30.68 21.34
CA THR A 149 85.31 -32.14 21.36
C THR A 149 85.53 -32.54 22.83
N PRO A 150 84.50 -33.07 23.51
CA PRO A 150 84.64 -33.51 24.90
C PRO A 150 85.44 -34.83 24.99
N PRO A 151 86.13 -35.10 26.12
CA PRO A 151 86.94 -36.31 26.31
C PRO A 151 86.11 -37.56 26.68
N THR A 152 84.86 -37.36 27.04
CA THR A 152 83.82 -38.38 27.23
C THR A 152 82.60 -38.02 26.37
N PRO A 153 81.70 -38.97 26.07
CA PRO A 153 80.44 -38.64 25.41
C PRO A 153 79.60 -37.69 26.27
N VAL A 154 78.71 -36.91 25.65
CA VAL A 154 77.89 -35.89 26.35
C VAL A 154 76.43 -35.99 25.93
N ASP A 155 75.54 -36.07 26.91
CA ASP A 155 74.09 -36.09 26.71
C ASP A 155 73.55 -34.68 27.00
N MET A 156 73.25 -33.91 25.95
CA MET A 156 72.79 -32.53 26.06
C MET A 156 71.26 -32.47 25.90
N ILE A 157 70.55 -32.00 26.92
CA ILE A 157 69.09 -31.89 26.91
C ILE A 157 68.71 -30.42 26.98
N PHE A 158 68.09 -29.89 25.93
CA PHE A 158 67.50 -28.55 25.97
C PHE A 158 66.09 -28.60 26.56
N LEU A 159 65.87 -27.80 27.60
CA LEU A 159 64.56 -27.66 28.24
C LEU A 159 64.04 -26.25 27.94
N VAL A 160 63.19 -26.16 26.92
CA VAL A 160 62.86 -24.91 26.22
C VAL A 160 61.47 -24.44 26.58
N ASP A 161 61.39 -23.29 27.24
CA ASP A 161 60.12 -22.63 27.53
C ASP A 161 59.42 -22.23 26.22
N GLY A 162 58.13 -22.55 26.14
CA GLY A 162 57.22 -22.20 25.05
C GLY A 162 55.95 -21.53 25.55
N SER A 163 55.96 -20.95 26.75
CA SER A 163 54.84 -20.30 27.42
C SER A 163 54.37 -19.01 26.73
N TRP A 164 53.26 -18.43 27.22
CA TRP A 164 52.63 -17.26 26.61
C TRP A 164 53.42 -15.94 26.75
N SER A 165 54.35 -15.82 27.71
CA SER A 165 55.16 -14.62 27.92
C SER A 165 56.17 -14.37 26.79
N ILE A 166 56.75 -15.46 26.26
CA ILE A 166 57.71 -15.43 25.15
C ILE A 166 57.05 -14.85 23.89
N GLY A 167 55.89 -15.38 23.50
CA GLY A 167 55.17 -14.94 22.30
C GLY A 167 55.74 -15.47 20.97
N HIS A 168 54.85 -15.60 19.98
CA HIS A 168 55.16 -16.17 18.66
C HIS A 168 56.27 -15.41 17.89
N SER A 169 56.43 -14.11 18.15
CA SER A 169 57.40 -13.22 17.50
C SER A 169 58.82 -13.28 18.06
N HIS A 170 59.02 -13.89 19.23
CA HIS A 170 60.34 -14.04 19.87
C HIS A 170 60.84 -15.48 19.88
N PHE A 171 59.95 -16.45 19.62
CA PHE A 171 60.32 -17.88 19.58
C PHE A 171 61.28 -18.22 18.42
N GLN A 172 61.35 -17.41 17.36
CA GLN A 172 62.36 -17.62 16.31
C GLN A 172 63.78 -17.34 16.84
N GLN A 173 63.95 -16.30 17.65
CA GLN A 173 65.21 -15.93 18.29
C GLN A 173 65.67 -17.01 19.29
N VAL A 174 64.72 -17.70 19.95
CA VAL A 174 65.00 -18.90 20.76
C VAL A 174 65.49 -20.05 19.89
N LYS A 175 64.89 -20.30 18.72
CA LYS A 175 65.36 -21.32 17.76
C LYS A 175 66.74 -21.02 17.19
N ASP A 176 67.00 -19.74 16.87
CA ASP A 176 68.30 -19.27 16.38
C ASP A 176 69.39 -19.37 17.46
N PHE A 177 69.03 -19.10 18.73
CA PHE A 177 69.89 -19.34 19.90
C PHE A 177 70.25 -20.81 20.06
N LEU A 178 69.26 -21.72 20.07
CA LEU A 178 69.47 -23.16 20.20
C LEU A 178 70.42 -23.69 19.10
N ALA A 179 70.18 -23.31 17.85
CA ALA A 179 71.06 -23.65 16.73
C ALA A 179 72.49 -23.12 16.94
N SER A 180 72.63 -21.88 17.42
CA SER A 180 73.94 -21.25 17.69
C SER A 180 74.70 -21.89 18.85
N VAL A 181 74.00 -22.45 19.86
CA VAL A 181 74.63 -23.19 20.96
C VAL A 181 75.11 -24.57 20.50
N ILE A 182 74.38 -25.23 19.58
CA ILE A 182 74.66 -26.58 19.07
C ILE A 182 75.79 -26.58 18.01
N GLU A 183 75.85 -25.58 17.13
CA GLU A 183 76.80 -25.47 16.02
C GLU A 183 78.29 -25.82 16.37
N PRO A 184 78.85 -25.41 17.53
CA PRO A 184 80.22 -25.75 17.94
C PRO A 184 80.47 -27.23 18.31
N PHE A 185 79.45 -28.00 18.67
CA PHE A 185 79.61 -29.36 19.20
C PHE A 185 79.56 -30.41 18.09
N ASP A 186 80.45 -31.40 18.13
CA ASP A 186 80.37 -32.54 17.21
C ASP A 186 79.29 -33.53 17.67
N ILE A 187 78.18 -33.56 16.94
CA ILE A 187 77.05 -34.47 17.18
C ILE A 187 77.39 -35.87 16.64
N GLY A 188 77.00 -36.93 17.37
CA GLY A 188 77.16 -38.32 16.94
C GLY A 188 76.97 -39.33 18.07
N PRO A 189 76.77 -40.63 17.75
CA PRO A 189 76.42 -41.67 18.73
C PRO A 189 77.51 -41.90 19.80
N ASP A 190 78.78 -41.71 19.46
CA ASP A 190 79.92 -41.81 20.39
C ASP A 190 80.41 -40.43 20.89
N LYS A 191 79.68 -39.36 20.55
CA LYS A 191 80.05 -37.95 20.81
C LYS A 191 78.93 -37.24 21.59
N VAL A 192 78.55 -36.03 21.18
CA VAL A 192 77.41 -35.31 21.76
C VAL A 192 76.11 -35.84 21.17
N GLN A 193 75.15 -36.20 22.02
CA GLN A 193 73.75 -36.42 21.63
C GLN A 193 72.91 -35.25 22.14
N VAL A 194 71.86 -34.89 21.39
CA VAL A 194 71.03 -33.70 21.69
C VAL A 194 69.56 -34.09 21.73
N GLY A 195 68.98 -34.12 22.94
CA GLY A 195 67.54 -34.20 23.16
C GLY A 195 66.93 -32.81 23.35
N LEU A 196 65.63 -32.67 23.06
CA LEU A 196 64.91 -31.41 23.31
C LEU A 196 63.50 -31.67 23.84
N THR A 197 63.17 -31.00 24.93
CA THR A 197 61.84 -30.98 25.54
C THR A 197 61.35 -29.53 25.58
N GLN A 198 60.24 -29.26 24.90
CA GLN A 198 59.55 -27.98 24.97
C GLN A 198 58.48 -28.04 26.07
N TYR A 199 58.38 -27.02 26.91
CA TYR A 199 57.43 -27.01 28.02
C TYR A 199 56.60 -25.73 28.10
N SER A 200 55.39 -25.85 28.64
CA SER A 200 54.59 -24.70 29.08
C SER A 200 53.76 -25.10 30.31
N GLY A 201 52.46 -25.35 30.14
CA GLY A 201 51.62 -26.03 31.14
C GLY A 201 51.82 -27.55 31.15
N ASP A 202 52.38 -28.10 30.08
CA ASP A 202 52.72 -29.52 29.94
C ASP A 202 54.06 -29.68 29.17
N PRO A 203 55.05 -30.40 29.74
CA PRO A 203 56.30 -30.70 29.04
C PRO A 203 56.10 -31.78 27.97
N GLN A 204 56.78 -31.61 26.85
CA GLN A 204 56.68 -32.45 25.67
C GLN A 204 58.08 -32.65 25.08
N THR A 205 58.52 -33.90 25.01
CA THR A 205 59.74 -34.25 24.27
C THR A 205 59.48 -34.07 22.78
N GLU A 206 60.21 -33.17 22.13
CA GLU A 206 60.18 -33.00 20.68
C GLU A 206 61.09 -34.06 20.01
N TRP A 207 62.20 -34.43 20.66
CA TRP A 207 62.99 -35.62 20.33
C TRP A 207 63.86 -36.10 21.52
N ASP A 208 64.03 -37.42 21.63
CA ASP A 208 64.90 -38.09 22.61
C ASP A 208 66.38 -38.07 22.16
N LEU A 209 67.33 -38.33 23.07
CA LEU A 209 68.79 -38.21 22.84
C LEU A 209 69.28 -39.06 21.65
N SER A 210 68.76 -40.27 21.51
CA SER A 210 69.13 -41.21 20.45
C SER A 210 68.48 -40.93 19.08
N THR A 211 67.66 -39.89 18.94
CA THR A 211 66.84 -39.66 17.72
C THR A 211 67.68 -39.24 16.50
N PHE A 212 68.74 -38.46 16.68
CA PHE A 212 69.50 -37.85 15.59
C PHE A 212 71.00 -38.15 15.70
N GLY A 213 71.57 -38.75 14.64
CA GLY A 213 72.98 -39.12 14.57
C GLY A 213 73.90 -38.06 13.94
N ALA A 214 73.35 -37.04 13.28
CA ALA A 214 74.12 -35.98 12.59
C ALA A 214 73.72 -34.58 13.05
N LYS A 215 74.63 -33.61 12.92
CA LYS A 215 74.43 -32.22 13.35
C LYS A 215 73.37 -31.53 12.50
N GLU A 216 73.40 -31.82 11.21
CA GLU A 216 72.54 -31.26 10.18
C GLU A 216 71.06 -31.58 10.44
N ASP A 217 70.77 -32.79 10.92
CA ASP A 217 69.42 -33.25 11.28
C ASP A 217 68.91 -32.53 12.54
N VAL A 218 69.74 -32.42 13.59
CA VAL A 218 69.39 -31.65 14.81
C VAL A 218 69.12 -30.19 14.47
N LEU A 219 69.95 -29.56 13.62
CA LEU A 219 69.75 -28.19 13.18
C LEU A 219 68.51 -28.02 12.28
N ALA A 220 68.11 -29.05 11.52
CA ALA A 220 66.85 -29.06 10.78
C ALA A 220 65.64 -29.20 11.72
N ALA A 221 65.73 -30.06 12.74
CA ALA A 221 64.69 -30.22 13.77
C ALA A 221 64.48 -28.94 14.59
N VAL A 222 65.56 -28.28 15.05
CA VAL A 222 65.49 -26.98 15.73
C VAL A 222 64.82 -25.91 14.85
N ARG A 223 65.07 -25.91 13.53
CA ARG A 223 64.39 -25.00 12.59
C ARG A 223 62.91 -25.32 12.39
N SER A 224 62.49 -26.57 12.55
CA SER A 224 61.09 -26.99 12.37
C SER A 224 60.20 -26.78 13.61
N LEU A 225 60.80 -26.57 14.80
CA LEU A 225 60.10 -26.32 16.07
C LEU A 225 58.99 -25.28 15.96
N ARG A 226 57.87 -25.56 16.64
CA ARG A 226 56.68 -24.71 16.72
C ARG A 226 56.56 -24.07 18.10
N TYR A 227 55.89 -22.93 18.17
CA TYR A 227 55.56 -22.30 19.46
C TYR A 227 54.30 -22.95 20.04
N LYS A 228 54.36 -23.38 21.31
CA LYS A 228 53.28 -24.11 22.00
C LYS A 228 52.23 -23.20 22.65
N GLY A 229 52.67 -22.23 23.44
CA GLY A 229 51.85 -21.42 24.35
C GLY A 229 51.48 -22.18 25.64
N GLY A 230 51.13 -21.44 26.70
CA GLY A 230 50.66 -21.97 27.98
C GLY A 230 51.24 -21.24 29.19
N ASN A 231 51.14 -21.87 30.37
CA ASN A 231 51.78 -21.44 31.62
C ASN A 231 53.29 -21.75 31.61
N THR A 232 53.97 -21.51 32.73
CA THR A 232 55.40 -21.82 32.92
C THR A 232 55.57 -22.74 34.13
N PHE A 233 55.55 -24.07 33.90
CA PHE A 233 55.75 -25.11 34.93
C PHE A 233 57.14 -25.76 34.78
N THR A 234 58.18 -25.01 35.16
CA THR A 234 59.58 -25.44 35.05
C THR A 234 59.90 -26.61 36.00
N GLY A 235 59.17 -26.78 37.11
CA GLY A 235 59.35 -27.92 38.01
C GLY A 235 58.88 -29.23 37.39
N LEU A 236 57.67 -29.24 36.82
CA LEU A 236 57.15 -30.35 36.03
C LEU A 236 58.05 -30.65 34.82
N ALA A 237 58.60 -29.61 34.18
CA ALA A 237 59.54 -29.76 33.07
C ALA A 237 60.86 -30.45 33.49
N LEU A 238 61.41 -30.10 34.66
CA LEU A 238 62.60 -30.78 35.22
C LEU A 238 62.28 -32.22 35.68
N SER A 239 61.08 -32.48 36.23
CA SER A 239 60.62 -33.84 36.53
C SER A 239 60.47 -34.69 35.26
N HIS A 240 59.99 -34.11 34.15
CA HIS A 240 59.90 -34.79 32.86
C HIS A 240 61.28 -35.18 32.30
N VAL A 241 62.34 -34.40 32.58
CA VAL A 241 63.70 -34.82 32.25
C VAL A 241 64.08 -36.09 33.02
N LEU A 242 63.79 -36.16 34.33
CA LEU A 242 64.04 -37.36 35.15
C LEU A 242 63.22 -38.58 34.69
N GLU A 243 61.93 -38.39 34.41
CA GLU A 243 60.98 -39.48 34.16
C GLU A 243 60.97 -39.95 32.69
N GLN A 244 61.26 -39.06 31.73
CA GLN A 244 61.14 -39.33 30.30
C GLN A 244 62.46 -39.20 29.55
N ASN A 245 63.19 -38.09 29.64
CA ASN A 245 64.41 -37.93 28.84
C ASN A 245 65.61 -38.74 29.36
N LEU A 246 65.61 -39.09 30.66
CA LEU A 246 66.64 -39.93 31.30
C LEU A 246 66.18 -41.38 31.54
N ARG A 247 65.04 -41.81 30.97
CA ARG A 247 64.66 -43.23 30.93
C ARG A 247 65.62 -44.00 29.99
N PRO A 248 65.98 -45.28 30.26
CA PRO A 248 66.89 -46.03 29.39
C PRO A 248 66.46 -46.09 27.91
N GLY A 249 65.15 -46.06 27.62
CA GLY A 249 64.61 -46.04 26.26
C GLY A 249 64.74 -44.72 25.49
N ALA A 250 65.15 -43.62 26.14
CA ALA A 250 65.37 -42.31 25.49
C ALA A 250 66.82 -42.12 24.96
N GLY A 251 67.68 -43.14 25.10
CA GLY A 251 69.10 -43.07 24.72
C GLY A 251 70.10 -42.45 25.71
N PRO A 252 69.83 -42.19 27.00
CA PRO A 252 70.86 -41.68 27.91
C PRO A 252 71.96 -42.74 28.12
N ARG A 253 73.21 -42.29 28.12
CA ARG A 253 74.41 -43.15 28.15
C ARG A 253 75.06 -43.13 29.54
N PRO A 254 75.23 -44.27 30.23
CA PRO A 254 75.75 -44.30 31.60
C PRO A 254 77.22 -43.87 31.73
N GLU A 255 77.98 -43.85 30.63
CA GLU A 255 79.34 -43.33 30.53
C GLU A 255 79.44 -41.85 30.10
N ALA A 256 78.31 -41.23 29.73
CA ALA A 256 78.28 -39.85 29.25
C ALA A 256 78.13 -38.82 30.38
N ALA A 257 78.60 -37.60 30.13
CA ALA A 257 78.30 -36.45 30.99
C ALA A 257 76.95 -35.82 30.58
N THR A 258 75.94 -35.92 31.44
CA THR A 258 74.61 -35.32 31.20
C THR A 258 74.59 -33.83 31.54
N VAL A 259 74.13 -33.00 30.60
CA VAL A 259 73.97 -31.55 30.73
C VAL A 259 72.55 -31.14 30.36
N VAL A 260 71.88 -30.36 31.21
CA VAL A 260 70.57 -29.77 30.93
C VAL A 260 70.73 -28.27 30.72
N ILE A 261 70.22 -27.75 29.60
CA ILE A 261 70.19 -26.32 29.30
C ILE A 261 68.74 -25.85 29.36
N LEU A 262 68.38 -25.26 30.50
CA LEU A 262 67.08 -24.63 30.76
C LEU A 262 67.05 -23.23 30.15
N VAL A 263 66.02 -22.92 29.37
CA VAL A 263 65.72 -21.57 28.87
C VAL A 263 64.32 -21.17 29.37
N THR A 264 64.15 -19.96 29.90
CA THR A 264 62.86 -19.39 30.32
C THR A 264 62.85 -17.86 30.30
N ASP A 265 61.67 -17.23 30.17
CA ASP A 265 61.52 -15.76 30.23
C ASP A 265 60.76 -15.24 31.47
N GLY A 266 60.45 -16.12 32.43
CA GLY A 266 59.63 -15.79 33.59
C GLY A 266 59.97 -16.61 34.85
N LYS A 267 59.06 -16.54 35.82
CA LYS A 267 59.11 -17.31 37.08
C LYS A 267 58.28 -18.58 36.95
N SER A 268 58.74 -19.69 37.53
CA SER A 268 57.95 -20.92 37.61
C SER A 268 56.72 -20.74 38.50
N GLN A 269 55.63 -21.41 38.13
CA GLN A 269 54.38 -21.43 38.89
C GLN A 269 54.24 -22.67 39.80
N ASP A 270 55.29 -23.50 39.86
CA ASP A 270 55.41 -24.74 40.64
C ASP A 270 56.78 -24.89 41.34
N ASP A 271 56.95 -25.82 42.29
CA ASP A 271 58.22 -25.98 43.01
C ASP A 271 59.28 -26.74 42.20
N ALA A 272 60.01 -26.00 41.38
CA ALA A 272 61.14 -26.51 40.62
C ALA A 272 62.34 -26.93 41.49
N ARG A 273 62.41 -26.54 42.78
CA ARG A 273 63.57 -26.80 43.65
C ARG A 273 63.75 -28.28 43.97
N ALA A 274 62.66 -29.06 44.03
CA ALA A 274 62.71 -30.49 44.30
C ALA A 274 63.33 -31.27 43.12
N ALA A 275 62.80 -31.07 41.91
CA ALA A 275 63.29 -31.70 40.69
C ALA A 275 64.72 -31.23 40.34
N GLY A 276 65.00 -29.94 40.48
CA GLY A 276 66.33 -29.37 40.27
C GLY A 276 67.39 -29.94 41.23
N ARG A 277 67.04 -30.28 42.48
CA ARG A 277 67.95 -31.03 43.37
C ARG A 277 68.14 -32.46 42.90
N ALA A 278 67.06 -33.20 42.64
CA ALA A 278 67.15 -34.61 42.23
C ALA A 278 68.01 -34.83 40.97
N LEU A 279 67.93 -33.95 39.97
CA LEU A 279 68.83 -33.96 38.81
C LEU A 279 70.31 -33.76 39.20
N LYS A 280 70.59 -32.81 40.11
CA LYS A 280 71.96 -32.54 40.59
C LYS A 280 72.52 -33.65 41.49
N ASP A 281 71.65 -34.31 42.26
CA ASP A 281 71.99 -35.47 43.09
C ASP A 281 72.29 -36.72 42.23
N LEU A 282 71.68 -36.83 41.04
CA LEU A 282 72.07 -37.78 39.98
C LEU A 282 73.32 -37.33 39.18
N GLY A 283 73.93 -36.20 39.52
CA GLY A 283 75.15 -35.70 38.88
C GLY A 283 74.92 -35.01 37.53
N VAL A 284 73.70 -34.59 37.19
CA VAL A 284 73.42 -33.79 35.98
C VAL A 284 73.88 -32.34 36.18
N ASP A 285 74.55 -31.75 35.20
CA ASP A 285 74.92 -30.33 35.23
C ASP A 285 73.86 -29.45 34.55
N ILE A 286 73.19 -28.61 35.35
CA ILE A 286 72.12 -27.72 34.90
C ILE A 286 72.70 -26.32 34.64
N PHE A 287 72.54 -25.83 33.41
CA PHE A 287 72.73 -24.44 33.01
C PHE A 287 71.35 -23.79 32.87
N ALA A 288 71.18 -22.58 33.41
CA ALA A 288 69.93 -21.85 33.45
C ALA A 288 70.05 -20.49 32.74
N VAL A 289 69.29 -20.32 31.67
CA VAL A 289 69.26 -19.14 30.81
C VAL A 289 67.94 -18.40 31.01
N GLY A 290 68.00 -17.29 31.72
CA GLY A 290 66.93 -16.32 31.87
C GLY A 290 66.89 -15.34 30.70
N VAL A 291 65.68 -14.95 30.32
CA VAL A 291 65.43 -13.87 29.36
C VAL A 291 64.47 -12.86 30.00
N LYS A 292 64.74 -11.57 29.85
CA LYS A 292 63.83 -10.45 30.12
C LYS A 292 63.32 -10.35 31.55
N ASN A 293 62.30 -11.13 31.92
CA ASN A 293 61.61 -11.09 33.21
C ASN A 293 61.89 -12.35 34.08
N ALA A 294 62.83 -13.20 33.69
CA ALA A 294 63.18 -14.42 34.42
C ALA A 294 63.68 -14.13 35.86
N ASP A 295 63.21 -14.93 36.83
CA ASP A 295 63.55 -14.78 38.24
C ASP A 295 64.95 -15.35 38.53
N GLU A 296 65.96 -14.49 38.60
CA GLU A 296 67.35 -14.92 38.77
C GLU A 296 67.58 -15.70 40.08
N ALA A 297 66.85 -15.37 41.16
CA ALA A 297 66.97 -16.09 42.43
C ALA A 297 66.40 -17.52 42.34
N GLU A 298 65.43 -17.75 41.45
CA GLU A 298 64.99 -19.10 41.09
C GLU A 298 66.02 -19.83 40.21
N LEU A 299 66.56 -19.18 39.16
CA LEU A 299 67.57 -19.78 38.29
C LEU A 299 68.83 -20.21 39.08
N GLN A 300 69.28 -19.39 40.04
CA GLN A 300 70.39 -19.69 40.95
C GLN A 300 70.15 -20.91 41.86
N LEU A 301 68.89 -21.29 42.12
CA LEU A 301 68.54 -22.48 42.89
C LEU A 301 68.46 -23.74 41.99
N LEU A 302 68.11 -23.56 40.71
CA LEU A 302 68.00 -24.65 39.73
C LEU A 302 69.34 -25.04 39.12
N ALA A 303 70.21 -24.09 38.80
CA ALA A 303 71.50 -24.35 38.17
C ALA A 303 72.49 -25.15 39.05
N SER A 304 73.46 -25.81 38.41
CA SER A 304 74.56 -26.52 39.08
C SER A 304 75.70 -25.57 39.44
N ARG A 305 76.49 -25.87 40.48
CA ARG A 305 77.61 -25.00 40.88
C ARG A 305 78.81 -25.11 39.91
N PRO A 306 79.63 -24.05 39.78
CA PRO A 306 79.48 -22.73 40.40
C PRO A 306 78.57 -21.81 39.56
N LEU A 307 77.82 -20.93 40.23
CA LEU A 307 76.64 -20.27 39.63
C LEU A 307 76.99 -19.14 38.64
N ASP A 308 78.18 -18.56 38.78
CA ASP A 308 78.78 -17.53 37.92
C ASP A 308 79.01 -17.98 36.47
N ILE A 309 79.06 -19.29 36.21
CA ILE A 309 79.21 -19.87 34.86
C ILE A 309 78.02 -20.72 34.41
N THR A 310 76.98 -20.88 35.24
CA THR A 310 75.81 -21.72 34.94
C THR A 310 74.49 -20.96 34.99
N VAL A 311 74.45 -19.75 35.57
CA VAL A 311 73.30 -18.85 35.52
C VAL A 311 73.64 -17.67 34.61
N HIS A 312 72.82 -17.45 33.59
CA HIS A 312 72.93 -16.31 32.69
C HIS A 312 71.56 -15.68 32.49
N ASN A 313 71.46 -14.36 32.61
CA ASN A 313 70.22 -13.63 32.36
C ASN A 313 70.50 -12.56 31.28
N VAL A 314 69.65 -12.48 30.25
CA VAL A 314 69.75 -11.46 29.20
C VAL A 314 68.53 -10.55 29.22
N GLN A 315 68.69 -9.26 28.95
CA GLN A 315 67.63 -8.26 29.14
C GLN A 315 66.51 -8.37 28.08
N ASP A 316 66.80 -8.91 26.90
CA ASP A 316 65.81 -9.13 25.84
C ASP A 316 66.27 -10.24 24.86
N PHE A 317 65.32 -10.84 24.14
CA PHE A 317 65.53 -11.97 23.23
C PHE A 317 66.65 -11.77 22.18
N PRO A 318 66.87 -10.59 21.56
CA PRO A 318 67.96 -10.40 20.61
C PRO A 318 69.36 -10.61 21.22
N GLN A 319 69.52 -10.46 22.54
CA GLN A 319 70.79 -10.66 23.23
C GLN A 319 71.15 -12.14 23.42
N LEU A 320 70.21 -13.07 23.23
CA LEU A 320 70.51 -14.51 23.25
C LEU A 320 71.62 -14.88 22.25
N GLY A 321 71.64 -14.24 21.07
CA GLY A 321 72.64 -14.49 20.04
C GLY A 321 74.09 -14.20 20.47
N THR A 322 74.32 -13.27 21.41
CA THR A 322 75.65 -13.02 21.97
C THR A 322 75.99 -14.00 23.10
N LEU A 323 74.99 -14.42 23.87
CA LEU A 323 75.16 -15.44 24.92
C LEU A 323 75.51 -16.82 24.34
N ALA A 324 74.94 -17.23 23.21
CA ALA A 324 75.14 -18.56 22.63
C ALA A 324 76.62 -18.96 22.51
N GLY A 325 77.45 -18.07 21.94
CA GLY A 325 78.88 -18.29 21.74
C GLY A 325 79.73 -18.28 23.02
N LEU A 326 79.19 -17.77 24.13
CA LEU A 326 79.76 -17.89 25.47
C LEU A 326 79.33 -19.21 26.13
N LEU A 327 78.02 -19.53 26.10
CA LEU A 327 77.45 -20.71 26.73
C LEU A 327 78.07 -22.01 26.17
N SER A 328 78.25 -22.13 24.85
CA SER A 328 78.93 -23.31 24.27
C SER A 328 80.35 -23.52 24.80
N ARG A 329 81.06 -22.44 25.18
CA ARG A 329 82.41 -22.54 25.77
C ARG A 329 82.36 -23.02 27.22
N LEU A 330 81.44 -22.45 28.01
CA LEU A 330 81.28 -22.80 29.42
C LEU A 330 80.79 -24.25 29.60
N VAL A 331 79.83 -24.68 28.78
CA VAL A 331 79.39 -26.09 28.70
C VAL A 331 80.56 -27.00 28.31
N CYS A 332 81.36 -26.64 27.30
CA CYS A 332 82.54 -27.42 26.88
C CYS A 332 83.60 -27.56 27.99
N GLN A 333 83.91 -26.47 28.69
CA GLN A 333 84.85 -26.45 29.81
C GLN A 333 84.36 -27.32 30.98
N LYS A 334 83.06 -27.32 31.25
CA LYS A 334 82.44 -28.08 32.34
C LYS A 334 82.52 -29.60 32.11
N VAL A 335 82.23 -30.08 30.89
CA VAL A 335 82.27 -31.52 30.57
C VAL A 335 83.70 -32.09 30.47
N GLN A 336 84.71 -31.24 30.26
CA GLN A 336 86.12 -31.66 30.24
C GLN A 336 86.70 -32.06 31.62
N GLY A 337 85.97 -31.80 32.73
CA GLY A 337 86.51 -31.89 34.10
C GLY A 337 86.23 -33.17 34.91
N ARG A 338 85.64 -34.24 34.35
CA ARG A 338 85.23 -35.45 35.11
C ARG A 338 86.00 -36.71 34.73
N SER A 339 86.64 -37.38 35.71
CA SER A 339 87.34 -38.67 35.51
C SER A 339 87.23 -39.66 36.70
N ARG A 340 86.34 -40.65 36.54
CA ARG A 340 86.33 -42.05 37.04
C ARG A 340 86.88 -42.45 38.43
N ALA A 341 86.05 -43.14 39.24
CA ALA A 341 86.48 -44.06 40.32
C ALA A 341 85.45 -45.23 40.52
N PRO A 342 85.84 -46.42 41.04
CA PRO A 342 84.96 -47.61 41.14
C PRO A 342 84.57 -48.03 42.59
N GLY A 343 83.53 -48.86 42.72
CA GLY A 343 82.96 -49.31 44.01
C GLY A 343 83.41 -50.70 44.50
N ALA A 344 82.98 -51.08 45.72
CA ALA A 344 83.35 -52.33 46.40
C ALA A 344 82.14 -53.05 47.05
N GLY A 345 82.24 -54.38 47.20
CA GLY A 345 81.18 -55.25 47.71
C GLY A 345 81.17 -55.47 49.23
N ARG A 346 80.28 -56.35 49.71
CA ARG A 346 79.95 -56.56 51.14
C ARG A 346 79.98 -58.04 51.51
N PRO A 347 80.71 -58.47 52.55
CA PRO A 347 80.63 -59.83 53.11
C PRO A 347 79.49 -59.96 54.14
N SER A 348 79.14 -61.20 54.49
CA SER A 348 78.08 -61.55 55.46
C SER A 348 78.60 -62.49 56.57
N SER A 349 78.02 -62.36 57.76
CA SER A 349 78.26 -63.22 58.94
C SER A 349 77.01 -63.22 59.85
N PRO A 350 76.88 -64.11 60.86
CA PRO A 350 75.58 -64.64 61.25
C PRO A 350 74.99 -64.11 62.57
N ASP A 351 73.67 -63.92 62.56
CA ASP A 351 72.81 -63.84 63.76
C ASP A 351 71.45 -64.48 63.41
N THR A 352 70.89 -65.38 64.23
CA THR A 352 69.63 -66.09 63.87
C THR A 352 68.85 -66.73 65.04
N LEU A 353 69.27 -66.54 66.31
CA LEU A 353 68.70 -67.27 67.45
C LEU A 353 67.61 -66.53 68.25
N PHE A 354 67.47 -65.21 68.06
CA PHE A 354 66.49 -64.37 68.79
C PHE A 354 65.59 -63.54 67.87
N THR A 355 65.67 -63.75 66.56
CA THR A 355 64.89 -63.01 65.55
C THR A 355 63.47 -63.59 65.44
N PRO A 356 62.40 -62.80 65.67
CA PRO A 356 61.08 -63.19 65.18
C PRO A 356 61.11 -63.29 63.65
N THR A 357 60.20 -64.07 63.06
CA THR A 357 60.17 -64.29 61.60
C THR A 357 58.82 -63.92 60.99
N SER A 358 58.75 -63.80 59.65
CA SER A 358 57.50 -63.70 58.88
C SER A 358 56.54 -62.58 59.32
N LEU A 359 57.02 -61.33 59.40
CA LEU A 359 56.14 -60.15 59.60
C LEU A 359 55.20 -59.97 58.41
N VAL A 360 53.95 -60.36 58.58
CA VAL A 360 52.86 -60.20 57.62
C VAL A 360 51.94 -59.05 58.02
N VAL A 361 51.29 -58.47 57.02
CA VAL A 361 50.21 -57.49 57.21
C VAL A 361 48.93 -58.17 56.79
N THR A 362 47.93 -58.17 57.66
CA THR A 362 46.71 -58.98 57.51
C THR A 362 45.49 -58.16 57.14
N GLN A 363 45.40 -56.93 57.66
CA GLN A 363 44.39 -55.94 57.27
C GLN A 363 45.04 -54.56 57.18
N VAL A 364 44.58 -53.76 56.21
CA VAL A 364 45.03 -52.39 55.98
C VAL A 364 43.79 -51.54 55.70
N THR A 365 43.57 -50.52 56.53
CA THR A 365 42.55 -49.49 56.31
C THR A 365 43.23 -48.19 55.88
N SER A 366 42.45 -47.11 55.73
CA SER A 366 43.01 -45.79 55.47
C SER A 366 43.67 -45.14 56.70
N SER A 367 43.45 -45.66 57.91
CA SER A 367 43.99 -45.10 59.17
C SER A 367 44.61 -46.13 60.12
N SER A 368 44.55 -47.42 59.78
CA SER A 368 45.11 -48.48 60.60
C SER A 368 45.68 -49.65 59.81
N VAL A 369 46.57 -50.40 60.45
CA VAL A 369 47.32 -51.54 59.90
C VAL A 369 47.39 -52.63 60.96
N HIS A 370 46.89 -53.83 60.65
CA HIS A 370 46.99 -54.99 61.53
C HIS A 370 48.18 -55.87 61.13
N LEU A 371 49.20 -55.88 62.00
CA LEU A 371 50.45 -56.63 61.87
C LEU A 371 50.32 -58.00 62.53
N SER A 372 51.00 -59.01 61.98
CA SER A 372 51.25 -60.28 62.68
C SER A 372 52.61 -60.84 62.31
N TRP A 373 53.26 -61.57 63.22
CA TRP A 373 54.58 -62.16 63.04
C TRP A 373 54.68 -63.51 63.76
N THR A 374 55.58 -64.37 63.30
CA THR A 374 55.93 -65.61 63.99
C THR A 374 56.89 -65.27 65.15
N PRO A 375 56.55 -65.59 66.41
CA PRO A 375 57.44 -65.37 67.55
C PRO A 375 58.78 -66.11 67.41
N ALA A 376 59.83 -65.59 68.03
CA ALA A 376 61.12 -66.26 68.08
C ALA A 376 61.07 -67.57 68.91
N PRO A 377 61.95 -68.57 68.66
CA PRO A 377 61.97 -69.83 69.41
C PRO A 377 62.25 -69.67 70.92
N GLN A 378 62.86 -68.57 71.31
CA GLN A 378 62.98 -68.10 72.70
C GLN A 378 62.17 -66.81 72.84
N LEU A 379 61.21 -66.77 73.77
CA LEU A 379 60.33 -65.63 73.95
C LEU A 379 61.10 -64.39 74.46
N PRO A 380 61.04 -63.23 73.78
CA PRO A 380 61.56 -61.98 74.33
C PRO A 380 60.67 -61.48 75.47
N LEU A 381 61.18 -60.53 76.26
CA LEU A 381 60.42 -59.95 77.39
C LEU A 381 59.18 -59.19 76.89
N LYS A 382 59.36 -58.39 75.83
CA LYS A 382 58.34 -57.59 75.14
C LYS A 382 58.75 -57.42 73.67
N TYR A 383 57.83 -57.04 72.80
CA TYR A 383 58.16 -56.48 71.47
C TYR A 383 57.91 -54.97 71.47
N ARG A 384 58.89 -54.21 70.96
CA ARG A 384 58.77 -52.77 70.70
C ARG A 384 58.51 -52.58 69.21
N ILE A 385 57.33 -52.09 68.87
CA ILE A 385 56.91 -51.85 67.49
C ILE A 385 57.07 -50.35 67.22
N VAL A 386 57.91 -50.00 66.25
CA VAL A 386 58.21 -48.61 65.87
C VAL A 386 57.79 -48.38 64.42
N TRP A 387 57.12 -47.28 64.11
CA TRP A 387 56.73 -46.93 62.75
C TRP A 387 56.92 -45.45 62.42
N GLN A 388 57.36 -45.16 61.21
CA GLN A 388 57.58 -43.80 60.70
C GLN A 388 57.24 -43.70 59.20
N PRO A 389 56.77 -42.55 58.68
CA PRO A 389 56.57 -42.36 57.24
C PRO A 389 57.89 -42.50 56.48
N SER A 390 57.91 -43.19 55.33
CA SER A 390 59.13 -43.41 54.55
C SER A 390 59.70 -42.12 53.93
N ARG A 391 58.87 -41.08 53.77
CA ARG A 391 59.26 -39.73 53.32
C ARG A 391 59.71 -38.80 54.46
N GLY A 392 59.86 -39.33 55.68
CA GLY A 392 60.28 -38.58 56.87
C GLY A 392 59.10 -38.21 57.80
N GLY A 393 59.40 -38.13 59.10
CA GLY A 393 58.45 -37.85 60.17
C GLY A 393 58.96 -38.41 61.49
N ALA A 394 58.41 -37.95 62.62
CA ALA A 394 58.78 -38.49 63.92
C ALA A 394 58.34 -39.97 64.05
N PRO A 395 59.21 -40.89 64.50
CA PRO A 395 58.81 -42.26 64.76
C PRO A 395 57.81 -42.32 65.92
N ARG A 396 56.76 -43.12 65.73
CA ARG A 396 55.81 -43.51 66.78
C ARG A 396 56.12 -44.92 67.23
N GLU A 397 55.73 -45.26 68.45
CA GLU A 397 55.95 -46.59 69.01
C GLU A 397 54.81 -47.10 69.88
N VAL A 398 54.73 -48.42 70.00
CA VAL A 398 53.90 -49.14 70.96
C VAL A 398 54.67 -50.37 71.44
N VAL A 399 54.45 -50.77 72.68
CA VAL A 399 55.07 -51.96 73.28
C VAL A 399 53.98 -52.99 73.55
N VAL A 400 54.22 -54.23 73.13
CA VAL A 400 53.34 -55.38 73.40
C VAL A 400 54.11 -56.46 74.15
N GLU A 401 53.43 -57.28 74.94
CA GLU A 401 54.06 -58.28 75.80
C GLU A 401 54.73 -59.43 75.00
N GLY A 402 55.71 -60.10 75.61
CA GLY A 402 56.51 -61.16 74.99
C GLY A 402 55.77 -62.27 74.21
N PRO A 403 54.59 -62.77 74.64
CA PRO A 403 53.85 -63.80 73.89
C PRO A 403 53.01 -63.25 72.73
N ALA A 404 52.97 -61.93 72.48
CA ALA A 404 52.18 -61.36 71.39
C ALA A 404 52.74 -61.69 70.00
N SER A 405 51.85 -62.10 69.09
CA SER A 405 52.12 -62.40 67.68
C SER A 405 51.37 -61.48 66.71
N SER A 406 50.67 -60.46 67.21
CA SER A 406 49.96 -59.45 66.41
C SER A 406 49.79 -58.12 67.16
N ALA A 407 49.55 -57.05 66.40
CA ALA A 407 49.21 -55.72 66.92
C ALA A 407 48.53 -54.86 65.84
N GLU A 408 47.60 -53.98 66.22
CA GLU A 408 47.09 -52.94 65.32
C GLU A 408 47.80 -51.60 65.56
N LEU A 409 48.19 -50.94 64.47
CA LEU A 409 48.63 -49.55 64.46
C LEU A 409 47.44 -48.67 64.08
N HIS A 410 47.12 -47.62 64.84
CA HIS A 410 46.03 -46.69 64.54
C HIS A 410 46.55 -45.25 64.28
N ASN A 411 45.64 -44.36 63.86
CA ASN A 411 45.93 -42.94 63.57
C ASN A 411 47.08 -42.72 62.57
N LEU A 412 47.14 -43.59 61.57
CA LEU A 412 48.00 -43.46 60.39
C LEU A 412 47.35 -42.53 59.35
N THR A 413 48.15 -41.87 58.51
CA THR A 413 47.66 -41.09 57.37
C THR A 413 47.35 -42.00 56.18
N ALA A 414 46.36 -41.63 55.36
CA ALA A 414 45.92 -42.41 54.19
C ALA A 414 46.96 -42.39 53.06
N GLY A 415 46.96 -43.43 52.21
CA GLY A 415 47.87 -43.57 51.06
C GLY A 415 49.37 -43.47 51.37
N THR A 416 49.74 -43.53 52.65
CA THR A 416 51.08 -43.20 53.14
C THR A 416 51.85 -44.48 53.39
N GLN A 417 53.07 -44.55 52.85
CA GLN A 417 53.98 -45.65 53.13
C GLN A 417 54.71 -45.40 54.46
N TYR A 418 54.54 -46.34 55.38
CA TYR A 418 55.24 -46.40 56.66
C TYR A 418 56.32 -47.49 56.62
N LEU A 419 57.50 -47.19 57.15
CA LEU A 419 58.46 -48.19 57.58
C LEU A 419 58.05 -48.65 58.99
N VAL A 420 57.72 -49.93 59.13
CA VAL A 420 57.34 -50.57 60.40
C VAL A 420 58.45 -51.53 60.81
N SER A 421 58.87 -51.47 62.07
CA SER A 421 59.94 -52.28 62.67
C SER A 421 59.46 -52.94 63.96
N VAL A 422 59.43 -54.27 64.01
CA VAL A 422 59.08 -55.05 65.21
C VAL A 422 60.36 -55.58 65.86
N LEU A 423 60.78 -54.97 66.98
CA LEU A 423 62.03 -55.26 67.67
C LEU A 423 61.79 -56.12 68.93
N PRO A 424 62.41 -57.30 69.07
CA PRO A 424 62.38 -58.07 70.32
C PRO A 424 63.20 -57.37 71.41
N VAL A 425 62.63 -57.22 72.60
CA VAL A 425 63.30 -56.67 73.79
C VAL A 425 63.80 -57.83 74.65
N LEU A 426 65.11 -57.93 74.80
CA LEU A 426 65.82 -58.98 75.53
C LEU A 426 66.44 -58.42 76.81
N ARG A 427 66.82 -59.29 77.76
CA ARG A 427 67.47 -58.88 79.01
C ARG A 427 68.83 -58.16 78.81
N ALA A 428 69.44 -58.31 77.63
CA ALA A 428 70.71 -57.70 77.25
C ALA A 428 70.60 -56.52 76.25
N GLY A 429 69.39 -56.14 75.81
CA GLY A 429 69.19 -55.07 74.82
C GLY A 429 68.07 -55.37 73.81
N PHE A 430 68.12 -54.72 72.64
CA PHE A 430 67.22 -55.01 71.52
C PHE A 430 67.86 -56.04 70.59
N GLY A 431 67.14 -57.09 70.20
CA GLY A 431 67.59 -58.03 69.16
C GLY A 431 67.28 -57.51 67.75
N GLU A 432 67.78 -58.17 66.70
CA GLU A 432 67.43 -57.81 65.32
C GLU A 432 65.92 -57.97 65.09
N GLY A 433 65.29 -56.92 64.55
CA GLY A 433 63.85 -56.81 64.38
C GLY A 433 63.38 -56.88 62.93
N LEU A 434 62.15 -57.35 62.75
CA LEU A 434 61.51 -57.44 61.43
C LEU A 434 61.13 -56.05 60.94
N ARG A 435 61.74 -55.61 59.83
CA ARG A 435 61.40 -54.37 59.11
C ARG A 435 60.54 -54.67 57.89
N ARG A 436 59.43 -53.95 57.71
CA ARG A 436 58.56 -54.04 56.53
C ARG A 436 58.01 -52.65 56.16
N LEU A 437 57.98 -52.35 54.86
CA LEU A 437 57.23 -51.20 54.33
C LEU A 437 55.76 -51.58 54.19
N VAL A 438 54.87 -50.73 54.70
CA VAL A 438 53.41 -50.91 54.65
C VAL A 438 52.77 -49.61 54.18
N THR A 439 52.02 -49.66 53.08
CA THR A 439 51.25 -48.50 52.58
C THR A 439 49.82 -48.61 53.07
N THR A 440 49.32 -47.57 53.75
CA THR A 440 47.89 -47.48 54.13
C THR A 440 47.00 -47.34 52.90
N ALA A 441 45.74 -47.75 53.02
CA ALA A 441 44.78 -47.60 51.92
C ALA A 441 44.48 -46.10 51.65
N PRO A 442 44.06 -45.72 50.44
CA PRO A 442 43.48 -44.40 50.20
C PRO A 442 42.16 -44.23 50.99
N LEU A 443 41.74 -42.98 51.21
CA LEU A 443 40.45 -42.68 51.85
C LEU A 443 39.30 -43.11 50.91
N PRO A 444 38.29 -43.87 51.38
CA PRO A 444 37.26 -44.43 50.50
C PRO A 444 36.37 -43.31 49.92
N PRO A 445 36.06 -43.33 48.61
CA PRO A 445 35.21 -42.33 47.97
C PRO A 445 33.73 -42.44 48.42
N PRO A 446 32.92 -41.39 48.19
CA PRO A 446 31.47 -41.43 48.41
C PRO A 446 30.79 -42.51 47.57
N GLN A 447 29.94 -43.34 48.20
CA GLN A 447 29.16 -44.39 47.54
C GLN A 447 27.70 -43.97 47.37
N ALA A 448 27.00 -44.60 46.42
CA ALA A 448 25.58 -44.33 46.11
C ALA A 448 25.21 -42.84 45.92
N LEU A 449 26.09 -42.06 45.28
CA LEU A 449 25.83 -40.66 44.92
C LEU A 449 24.62 -40.55 43.97
N ALA A 450 23.59 -39.82 44.39
CA ALA A 450 22.31 -39.69 43.70
C ALA A 450 21.78 -38.24 43.71
N LEU A 451 20.84 -37.96 42.80
CA LEU A 451 20.09 -36.70 42.73
C LEU A 451 18.76 -36.86 43.45
N ALA A 452 18.56 -36.14 44.55
CA ALA A 452 17.34 -36.21 45.36
C ALA A 452 16.24 -35.24 44.87
N ALA A 453 16.63 -34.06 44.37
CA ALA A 453 15.72 -33.10 43.75
C ALA A 453 16.49 -32.14 42.82
N VAL A 454 15.87 -31.73 41.71
CA VAL A 454 16.46 -30.79 40.76
C VAL A 454 15.44 -29.73 40.34
N THR A 455 15.77 -28.46 40.55
CA THR A 455 14.94 -27.30 40.21
C THR A 455 15.67 -26.40 39.19
N PRO A 456 15.04 -25.33 38.67
CA PRO A 456 15.72 -24.39 37.77
C PRO A 456 16.86 -23.59 38.40
N ARG A 457 16.97 -23.56 39.74
CA ARG A 457 17.99 -22.79 40.47
C ARG A 457 18.74 -23.60 41.54
N THR A 458 18.38 -24.87 41.76
CA THR A 458 18.99 -25.73 42.79
C THR A 458 19.13 -27.20 42.37
N ILE A 459 20.14 -27.89 42.91
CA ILE A 459 20.30 -29.35 42.85
C ILE A 459 20.54 -29.85 44.28
N ARG A 460 19.72 -30.81 44.76
CA ARG A 460 19.97 -31.55 46.01
C ARG A 460 20.60 -32.91 45.68
N LEU A 461 21.76 -33.19 46.24
CA LEU A 461 22.44 -34.48 46.12
C LEU A 461 22.53 -35.19 47.47
N THR A 462 22.52 -36.53 47.43
CA THR A 462 22.66 -37.41 48.60
C THR A 462 23.63 -38.55 48.27
N TRP A 463 24.33 -39.08 49.28
CA TRP A 463 25.22 -40.23 49.15
C TRP A 463 25.25 -41.05 50.45
N GLN A 464 26.01 -42.15 50.46
CA GLN A 464 26.27 -42.94 51.68
C GLN A 464 27.54 -42.46 52.40
N PRO A 465 27.57 -42.43 53.74
CA PRO A 465 28.76 -42.06 54.51
C PRO A 465 29.99 -42.93 54.19
N SER A 466 31.11 -42.29 53.83
CA SER A 466 32.39 -42.96 53.64
C SER A 466 33.06 -43.27 54.99
N ALA A 467 33.51 -44.52 55.17
CA ALA A 467 34.17 -44.93 56.42
C ALA A 467 35.43 -44.09 56.71
N GLY A 468 35.50 -43.52 57.92
CA GLY A 468 36.59 -42.64 58.36
C GLY A 468 36.53 -41.20 57.83
N ALA A 469 35.54 -40.83 57.02
CA ALA A 469 35.37 -39.45 56.56
C ALA A 469 34.78 -38.56 57.67
N THR A 470 35.30 -37.34 57.78
CA THR A 470 34.87 -36.32 58.75
C THR A 470 33.99 -35.24 58.13
N ARG A 471 34.20 -34.97 56.84
CA ARG A 471 33.54 -33.98 55.99
C ARG A 471 33.54 -34.50 54.55
N TYR A 472 32.85 -33.80 53.66
CA TYR A 472 32.90 -34.00 52.21
C TYR A 472 33.19 -32.67 51.51
N LEU A 473 33.89 -32.73 50.37
CA LEU A 473 34.06 -31.61 49.45
C LEU A 473 33.18 -31.86 48.23
N VAL A 474 32.30 -30.92 47.92
CA VAL A 474 31.46 -30.92 46.73
C VAL A 474 31.94 -29.81 45.80
N ARG A 475 32.41 -30.16 44.60
CA ARG A 475 32.83 -29.22 43.56
C ARG A 475 31.86 -29.27 42.39
N CYS A 476 31.19 -28.15 42.13
CA CYS A 476 30.21 -28.00 41.05
C CYS A 476 30.80 -27.15 39.93
N LEU A 477 30.91 -27.72 38.73
CA LEU A 477 31.39 -27.08 37.50
C LEU A 477 30.24 -27.05 36.48
N SER A 478 30.13 -26.00 35.67
CA SER A 478 29.15 -25.97 34.58
C SER A 478 29.76 -26.42 33.26
N ALA A 479 29.13 -27.38 32.59
CA ALA A 479 29.73 -28.16 31.50
C ALA A 479 29.73 -27.46 30.12
N SER A 480 29.57 -26.14 30.03
CA SER A 480 29.51 -25.43 28.74
C SER A 480 29.88 -23.94 28.81
N ALA A 481 31.13 -23.62 28.49
CA ALA A 481 31.56 -22.51 27.60
C ALA A 481 33.10 -22.53 27.45
N LYS A 482 33.64 -22.02 26.33
CA LYS A 482 35.09 -21.85 26.18
C LYS A 482 35.57 -20.66 27.03
N GLY A 483 36.39 -20.95 28.05
CA GLY A 483 37.13 -19.95 28.83
C GLY A 483 36.48 -19.64 30.19
N ARG A 484 37.32 -19.72 31.24
CA ARG A 484 37.03 -19.43 32.66
C ARG A 484 36.09 -20.45 33.35
N GLU A 485 36.69 -21.48 33.93
CA GLU A 485 36.02 -22.38 34.88
C GLU A 485 35.77 -21.68 36.22
N GLU A 486 34.55 -21.19 36.45
CA GLU A 486 34.12 -20.69 37.76
C GLU A 486 33.44 -21.81 38.54
N GLY A 487 34.26 -22.69 39.13
CA GLY A 487 33.81 -23.84 39.92
C GLY A 487 33.47 -23.46 41.36
N ARG A 488 32.27 -23.82 41.83
CA ARG A 488 31.86 -23.59 43.22
C ARG A 488 32.20 -24.80 44.08
N GLU A 489 33.00 -24.58 45.11
CA GLU A 489 33.32 -25.59 46.13
C GLU A 489 32.51 -25.37 47.41
N VAL A 490 31.93 -26.45 47.94
CA VAL A 490 31.10 -26.46 49.15
C VAL A 490 31.59 -27.60 50.06
N ARG A 491 31.85 -27.29 51.33
CA ARG A 491 32.26 -28.30 52.33
C ARG A 491 31.07 -28.63 53.23
N VAL A 492 30.71 -29.91 53.33
CA VAL A 492 29.57 -30.38 54.13
C VAL A 492 30.00 -31.41 55.18
N GLY A 493 29.32 -31.46 56.33
CA GLY A 493 29.55 -32.47 57.37
C GLY A 493 28.63 -33.69 57.28
N GLN A 494 27.48 -33.56 56.60
CA GLN A 494 26.51 -34.61 56.38
C GLN A 494 26.63 -35.17 54.95
N PRO A 495 26.12 -36.38 54.65
CA PRO A 495 26.23 -37.00 53.33
C PRO A 495 25.16 -36.47 52.34
N GLU A 496 24.85 -35.18 52.43
CA GLU A 496 23.96 -34.49 51.50
C GLU A 496 24.37 -33.03 51.31
N VAL A 497 23.89 -32.42 50.22
CA VAL A 497 24.10 -31.00 49.91
C VAL A 497 22.93 -30.44 49.10
N LEU A 498 22.59 -29.18 49.35
CA LEU A 498 21.78 -28.37 48.44
C LEU A 498 22.71 -27.36 47.75
N LEU A 499 22.94 -27.53 46.46
CA LEU A 499 23.60 -26.55 45.62
C LEU A 499 22.55 -25.55 45.12
N ASP A 500 22.75 -24.27 45.41
CA ASP A 500 21.84 -23.17 45.03
C ASP A 500 22.50 -22.16 44.06
N GLY A 501 21.75 -21.15 43.62
CA GLY A 501 22.25 -20.09 42.73
C GLY A 501 22.54 -20.52 41.28
N LEU A 502 22.42 -21.80 40.95
CA LEU A 502 22.71 -22.40 39.64
C LEU A 502 21.85 -21.78 38.53
N GLU A 503 22.22 -21.90 37.26
CA GLU A 503 21.44 -21.36 36.13
C GLU A 503 20.42 -22.38 35.58
N PRO A 504 19.22 -21.95 35.11
CA PRO A 504 18.21 -22.84 34.53
C PRO A 504 18.64 -23.50 33.22
N GLY A 505 18.25 -24.76 33.02
CA GLY A 505 18.47 -25.49 31.76
C GLY A 505 19.93 -25.80 31.42
N ARG A 506 20.86 -25.61 32.37
CA ARG A 506 22.31 -25.75 32.15
C ARG A 506 22.83 -27.06 32.76
N ASP A 507 23.81 -27.66 32.10
CA ASP A 507 24.48 -28.87 32.59
C ASP A 507 25.53 -28.52 33.64
N TYR A 508 25.55 -29.31 34.71
CA TYR A 508 26.51 -29.25 35.80
C TYR A 508 27.14 -30.62 36.04
N ASP A 509 28.47 -30.65 36.07
CA ASP A 509 29.24 -31.80 36.53
C ASP A 509 29.61 -31.56 38.00
N VAL A 510 29.06 -32.40 38.87
CA VAL A 510 29.19 -32.29 40.33
C VAL A 510 30.05 -33.44 40.84
N TRP A 511 31.14 -33.09 41.51
CA TRP A 511 32.13 -34.03 42.05
C TRP A 511 32.07 -34.01 43.57
N VAL A 512 32.04 -35.18 44.20
CA VAL A 512 32.07 -35.33 45.66
C VAL A 512 33.28 -36.15 46.09
N GLN A 513 34.09 -35.60 46.99
CA GLN A 513 35.18 -36.28 47.69
C GLN A 513 34.85 -36.42 49.17
N SER A 514 35.30 -37.49 49.80
CA SER A 514 35.33 -37.60 51.26
C SER A 514 36.61 -36.96 51.80
N LEU A 515 36.56 -36.36 52.99
CA LEU A 515 37.66 -35.62 53.62
C LEU A 515 37.95 -36.08 55.05
N ARG A 516 39.24 -36.22 55.37
CA ARG A 516 39.74 -36.47 56.73
C ARG A 516 40.93 -35.56 57.04
N GLY A 517 40.68 -34.49 57.80
CA GLY A 517 41.70 -33.46 58.03
C GLY A 517 42.05 -32.72 56.73
N ALA A 518 43.27 -32.92 56.25
CA ALA A 518 43.75 -32.44 54.94
C ALA A 518 43.74 -33.52 53.84
N GLU A 519 43.39 -34.76 54.18
CA GLU A 519 43.34 -35.89 53.24
C GLU A 519 42.00 -35.90 52.49
N ALA A 520 42.04 -36.24 51.20
CA ALA A 520 40.87 -36.36 50.33
C ALA A 520 40.84 -37.73 49.64
N SER A 521 39.63 -38.23 49.33
CA SER A 521 39.44 -39.40 48.47
C SER A 521 39.53 -39.08 46.98
N GLU A 522 39.52 -40.12 46.16
CA GLU A 522 39.05 -40.05 44.78
C GLU A 522 37.68 -39.35 44.67
N ALA A 523 37.47 -38.61 43.58
CA ALA A 523 36.27 -37.82 43.36
C ALA A 523 35.17 -38.63 42.65
N ARG A 524 33.98 -38.70 43.24
CA ARG A 524 32.81 -39.32 42.61
C ARG A 524 32.00 -38.26 41.85
N GLY A 525 32.02 -38.32 40.52
CA GLY A 525 31.27 -37.42 39.65
C GLY A 525 29.83 -37.87 39.39
N ILE A 526 28.92 -36.92 39.24
CA ILE A 526 27.57 -37.09 38.68
C ILE A 526 27.20 -35.86 37.85
N ARG A 527 26.59 -36.09 36.67
CA ARG A 527 26.10 -35.02 35.80
C ARG A 527 24.62 -34.75 36.10
N ALA A 528 24.26 -33.47 36.22
CA ALA A 528 22.89 -33.03 36.47
C ALA A 528 22.56 -31.80 35.63
N ARG A 529 21.39 -31.82 34.97
CA ARG A 529 20.85 -30.67 34.24
C ARG A 529 19.77 -29.99 35.08
N THR A 530 19.94 -28.72 35.41
CA THR A 530 18.87 -27.93 36.05
C THR A 530 17.64 -27.87 35.14
N SER A 531 16.45 -27.87 35.73
CA SER A 531 15.23 -27.75 34.91
C SER A 531 15.17 -26.38 34.20
N THR A 532 14.63 -26.33 32.99
CA THR A 532 14.38 -25.05 32.31
C THR A 532 13.28 -24.27 33.03
N LEU A 533 13.35 -22.94 33.00
CA LEU A 533 12.20 -22.12 33.37
C LEU A 533 11.09 -22.31 32.32
N ALA A 534 9.86 -22.57 32.80
CA ALA A 534 8.75 -22.93 31.93
C ALA A 534 8.42 -21.81 30.91
N PRO A 535 8.17 -22.16 29.64
CA PRO A 535 7.60 -21.24 28.66
C PRO A 535 6.12 -20.96 28.98
N PRO A 536 5.48 -19.98 28.32
CA PRO A 536 4.02 -19.85 28.40
C PRO A 536 3.35 -20.99 27.61
N GLY A 537 2.06 -21.22 27.86
CA GLY A 537 1.29 -22.22 27.11
C GLY A 537 0.88 -21.72 25.72
N HIS A 538 0.50 -22.67 24.86
CA HIS A 538 -0.19 -22.52 23.56
C HIS A 538 -0.08 -21.15 22.86
N LEU A 539 0.91 -21.01 21.98
CA LEU A 539 1.05 -19.84 21.10
C LEU A 539 -0.04 -19.88 20.03
N SER A 540 -0.82 -18.81 19.95
CA SER A 540 -1.92 -18.62 19.01
C SER A 540 -1.75 -17.30 18.22
N PHE A 541 -2.34 -17.25 17.03
CA PHE A 541 -2.30 -16.08 16.16
C PHE A 541 -3.73 -15.63 15.83
N SER A 542 -3.99 -14.34 15.97
CA SER A 542 -5.26 -13.68 15.68
C SER A 542 -5.01 -12.33 15.00
N ASP A 543 -6.06 -11.66 14.53
CA ASP A 543 -6.00 -10.32 13.89
C ASP A 543 -4.95 -10.20 12.77
N VAL A 544 -4.66 -11.29 12.06
CA VAL A 544 -3.60 -11.35 11.04
C VAL A 544 -3.97 -10.50 9.83
N SER A 545 -3.30 -9.37 9.64
CA SER A 545 -3.44 -8.49 8.48
C SER A 545 -2.33 -8.78 7.44
N HIS A 546 -2.06 -7.82 6.56
CA HIS A 546 -0.92 -7.87 5.64
C HIS A 546 0.37 -7.32 6.28
N ASP A 547 0.24 -6.45 7.28
CA ASP A 547 1.31 -5.66 7.92
C ASP A 547 1.44 -5.91 9.43
N SER A 548 0.59 -6.74 10.03
CA SER A 548 0.58 -7.00 11.47
C SER A 548 -0.11 -8.32 11.83
N ALA A 549 0.06 -8.77 13.08
CA ALA A 549 -0.77 -9.81 13.69
C ALA A 549 -0.79 -9.69 15.22
N ARG A 550 -1.87 -10.15 15.86
CA ARG A 550 -1.89 -10.40 17.30
C ARG A 550 -1.29 -11.78 17.59
N VAL A 551 -0.25 -11.80 18.42
CA VAL A 551 0.34 -13.01 18.99
C VAL A 551 -0.22 -13.15 20.40
N SER A 552 -0.83 -14.28 20.70
CA SER A 552 -1.42 -14.59 22.02
C SER A 552 -0.82 -15.87 22.60
N TRP A 553 -0.73 -15.92 23.93
CA TRP A 553 -0.15 -17.05 24.66
C TRP A 553 -0.90 -17.25 25.98
N GLU A 554 -0.89 -18.48 26.48
CA GLU A 554 -1.61 -18.85 27.70
C GLU A 554 -0.88 -18.33 28.95
N GLY A 555 -1.66 -17.98 29.98
CA GLY A 555 -1.18 -17.32 31.19
C GLY A 555 -0.20 -18.16 32.00
N VAL A 556 0.85 -17.52 32.52
CA VAL A 556 1.90 -18.17 33.31
C VAL A 556 1.51 -18.15 34.79
N SER A 557 1.60 -19.31 35.47
CA SER A 557 1.25 -19.47 36.90
C SER A 557 2.21 -18.81 37.90
N LYS A 558 3.19 -18.03 37.43
CA LYS A 558 4.19 -17.32 38.23
C LYS A 558 4.46 -15.93 37.64
N PRO A 559 4.77 -14.91 38.45
CA PRO A 559 5.00 -13.55 37.97
C PRO A 559 6.21 -13.49 37.02
N VAL A 560 5.92 -13.20 35.75
CA VAL A 560 6.91 -12.85 34.72
C VAL A 560 7.25 -11.36 34.85
N ARG A 561 8.47 -10.95 34.53
CA ARG A 561 8.87 -9.52 34.50
C ARG A 561 8.40 -8.86 33.20
N LEU A 562 8.74 -9.48 32.07
CA LEU A 562 8.29 -9.09 30.73
C LEU A 562 8.37 -10.30 29.78
N PHE A 563 7.59 -10.29 28.71
CA PHE A 563 7.73 -11.23 27.59
C PHE A 563 8.54 -10.57 26.49
N ARG A 564 9.56 -11.26 25.96
CA ARG A 564 10.26 -10.86 24.74
C ARG A 564 9.67 -11.63 23.57
N ILE A 565 9.17 -10.91 22.57
CA ILE A 565 8.62 -11.45 21.33
C ILE A 565 9.58 -11.09 20.20
N SER A 566 10.20 -12.06 19.56
CA SER A 566 10.98 -11.86 18.33
C SER A 566 10.31 -12.55 17.14
N PHE A 567 10.44 -11.96 15.96
CA PHE A 567 9.84 -12.46 14.74
C PHE A 567 10.80 -12.25 13.55
N ALA A 568 10.98 -13.29 12.75
CA ALA A 568 11.94 -13.29 11.64
C ALA A 568 11.35 -13.95 10.38
N SER A 569 11.62 -13.32 9.22
CA SER A 569 11.38 -13.87 7.89
C SER A 569 12.72 -14.23 7.22
N SER A 570 12.71 -14.47 5.91
CA SER A 570 13.92 -14.56 5.08
C SER A 570 14.71 -13.25 4.98
N ASP A 571 14.08 -12.12 5.30
CA ASP A 571 14.50 -10.77 4.86
C ASP A 571 14.94 -9.89 6.03
N GLY A 572 14.59 -10.27 7.27
CA GLY A 572 14.92 -9.55 8.48
C GLY A 572 14.47 -10.26 9.75
N SER A 573 14.94 -9.76 10.89
CA SER A 573 14.56 -10.21 12.22
C SER A 573 14.33 -9.01 13.12
N HIS A 574 13.22 -9.01 13.84
CA HIS A 574 12.76 -7.93 14.70
C HIS A 574 12.39 -8.46 16.09
N SER A 575 12.32 -7.57 17.08
CA SER A 575 11.90 -7.91 18.43
C SER A 575 11.20 -6.76 19.14
N GLY A 576 10.15 -7.09 19.88
CA GLY A 576 9.48 -6.22 20.84
C GLY A 576 9.40 -6.86 22.22
N GLU A 577 8.95 -6.08 23.20
CA GLU A 577 8.77 -6.52 24.59
C GLU A 577 7.37 -6.15 25.07
N ALA A 578 6.75 -7.04 25.85
CA ALA A 578 5.40 -6.86 26.40
C ALA A 578 5.42 -7.01 27.94
N PRO A 579 4.54 -6.30 28.67
CA PRO A 579 4.45 -6.38 30.14
C PRO A 579 4.28 -7.81 30.67
N GLY A 580 4.85 -8.11 31.84
CA GLY A 580 4.80 -9.45 32.45
C GLY A 580 3.41 -9.98 32.82
N ASN A 581 2.37 -9.15 32.75
CA ASN A 581 0.96 -9.52 32.91
C ASN A 581 0.19 -9.62 31.57
N ALA A 582 0.84 -9.42 30.42
CA ALA A 582 0.20 -9.51 29.12
C ALA A 582 0.02 -10.97 28.65
N THR A 583 -1.13 -11.27 28.08
CA THR A 583 -1.45 -12.56 27.41
C THR A 583 -1.45 -12.45 25.87
N SER A 584 -1.28 -11.24 25.33
CA SER A 584 -1.07 -11.01 23.90
C SER A 584 -0.29 -9.73 23.62
N ALA A 585 0.32 -9.67 22.45
CA ALA A 585 0.92 -8.46 21.88
C ALA A 585 0.72 -8.42 20.36
N THR A 586 0.49 -7.24 19.80
CA THR A 586 0.46 -7.03 18.35
C THR A 586 1.89 -6.83 17.85
N VAL A 587 2.30 -7.59 16.85
CA VAL A 587 3.60 -7.44 16.17
C VAL A 587 3.41 -6.81 14.80
N GLY A 588 4.27 -5.84 14.47
CA GLY A 588 4.32 -5.12 13.21
C GLY A 588 5.29 -3.92 13.27
N PRO A 589 5.56 -3.24 12.15
CA PRO A 589 5.10 -3.59 10.80
C PRO A 589 5.77 -4.87 10.28
N LEU A 590 5.02 -5.65 9.51
CA LEU A 590 5.43 -6.86 8.80
C LEU A 590 5.37 -6.63 7.27
N SER A 591 6.10 -7.45 6.52
CA SER A 591 5.92 -7.57 5.06
C SER A 591 4.70 -8.43 4.75
N SER A 592 3.97 -8.12 3.68
CA SER A 592 2.80 -8.90 3.25
C SER A 592 3.17 -10.23 2.59
N SER A 593 2.22 -11.16 2.55
CA SER A 593 2.37 -12.51 1.96
C SER A 593 3.57 -13.32 2.48
N THR A 594 4.14 -12.94 3.63
CA THR A 594 5.47 -13.36 4.10
C THR A 594 5.35 -14.29 5.29
N ALA A 595 6.15 -15.37 5.30
CA ALA A 595 6.18 -16.35 6.38
C ALA A 595 7.17 -15.95 7.48
N TYR A 596 6.65 -15.72 8.69
CA TYR A 596 7.42 -15.38 9.89
C TYR A 596 7.50 -16.57 10.86
N SER A 597 8.69 -16.80 11.41
CA SER A 597 8.88 -17.56 12.65
C SER A 597 8.78 -16.60 13.82
N VAL A 598 7.79 -16.79 14.69
CA VAL A 598 7.56 -15.97 15.89
C VAL A 598 8.00 -16.74 17.12
N ARG A 599 8.70 -16.07 18.04
CA ARG A 599 9.40 -16.65 19.19
C ARG A 599 9.08 -15.82 20.43
N VAL A 600 8.38 -16.41 21.40
CA VAL A 600 8.01 -15.79 22.68
C VAL A 600 8.87 -16.38 23.80
N THR A 601 9.45 -15.51 24.62
CA THR A 601 10.30 -15.90 25.77
C THR A 601 9.85 -15.14 27.02
N CYS A 602 9.54 -15.85 28.11
CA CYS A 602 9.30 -15.20 29.40
C CYS A 602 10.65 -14.77 30.00
N LEU A 603 10.79 -13.52 30.42
CA LEU A 603 11.88 -13.11 31.30
C LEU A 603 11.35 -13.07 32.73
N TYR A 604 11.74 -14.03 33.56
CA TYR A 604 11.50 -14.02 35.00
C TYR A 604 12.60 -13.21 35.70
N PRO A 605 12.41 -12.76 36.96
CA PRO A 605 13.48 -12.17 37.77
C PRO A 605 14.71 -13.09 37.89
N GLY A 606 14.50 -14.41 37.83
CA GLY A 606 15.53 -15.44 37.86
C GLY A 606 16.04 -15.92 36.49
N GLY A 607 15.77 -15.22 35.38
CA GLY A 607 16.26 -15.56 34.03
C GLY A 607 15.18 -15.90 33.01
N SER A 608 15.60 -16.26 31.80
CA SER A 608 14.73 -16.56 30.65
C SER A 608 14.10 -17.95 30.70
N SER A 609 12.89 -18.11 30.16
CA SER A 609 12.32 -19.42 29.80
C SER A 609 13.02 -20.05 28.58
N SER A 610 12.67 -21.30 28.28
CA SER A 610 12.78 -21.79 26.90
C SER A 610 11.89 -20.97 25.94
N VAL A 611 12.20 -21.02 24.65
CA VAL A 611 11.52 -20.21 23.62
C VAL A 611 10.32 -20.96 23.06
N LEU A 612 9.12 -20.41 23.25
CA LEU A 612 7.91 -20.89 22.58
C LEU A 612 7.90 -20.37 21.14
N THR A 613 7.87 -21.27 20.15
CA THR A 613 7.97 -20.90 18.73
C THR A 613 6.70 -21.27 17.98
N GLY A 614 6.18 -20.34 17.18
CA GLY A 614 5.07 -20.55 16.23
C GLY A 614 5.42 -20.08 14.83
N ARG A 615 4.59 -20.42 13.85
CA ARG A 615 4.72 -19.97 12.45
C ARG A 615 3.47 -19.22 12.03
N LEU A 616 3.68 -18.06 11.41
CA LEU A 616 2.67 -17.15 10.91
C LEU A 616 2.95 -16.86 9.44
N THR A 617 1.91 -16.66 8.62
CA THR A 617 2.05 -16.04 7.30
C THR A 617 1.13 -14.83 7.27
N THR A 618 1.65 -13.65 6.90
CA THR A 618 0.82 -12.45 6.68
C THR A 618 -0.06 -12.61 5.45
N ARG A 619 -1.19 -11.89 5.43
CA ARG A 619 -2.08 -11.87 4.26
C ARG A 619 -1.44 -11.09 3.10
N LYS A 620 -1.99 -11.27 1.91
CA LYS A 620 -1.74 -10.38 0.77
C LYS A 620 -2.27 -8.97 1.09
N VAL A 621 -1.61 -7.95 0.55
CA VAL A 621 -2.08 -6.54 0.63
C VAL A 621 -3.51 -6.40 0.06
N PRO A 622 -4.42 -5.72 0.78
CA PRO A 622 -5.81 -5.60 0.33
C PRO A 622 -5.97 -4.53 -0.76
N SER A 623 -6.91 -4.76 -1.69
CA SER A 623 -7.24 -3.85 -2.79
C SER A 623 -8.23 -2.76 -2.39
N PRO A 624 -8.21 -1.57 -3.04
CA PRO A 624 -9.19 -0.51 -2.82
C PRO A 624 -10.64 -1.01 -2.90
N SER A 625 -11.54 -0.38 -2.16
CA SER A 625 -12.96 -0.78 -2.13
C SER A 625 -13.88 0.41 -2.35
N GLN A 626 -15.17 0.16 -2.59
CA GLN A 626 -16.19 1.21 -2.82
C GLN A 626 -15.78 2.21 -3.92
N LEU A 627 -15.21 1.71 -5.02
CA LEU A 627 -14.80 2.52 -6.16
C LEU A 627 -16.03 3.15 -6.82
N SER A 628 -16.06 4.48 -6.90
CA SER A 628 -17.21 5.26 -7.38
C SER A 628 -16.75 6.43 -8.24
N VAL A 629 -17.64 6.92 -9.10
CA VAL A 629 -17.37 8.03 -10.03
C VAL A 629 -18.41 9.12 -9.82
N THR A 630 -17.94 10.34 -9.55
CA THR A 630 -18.74 11.56 -9.40
C THR A 630 -18.41 12.50 -10.56
N GLU A 631 -19.41 12.96 -11.29
CA GLU A 631 -19.21 13.83 -12.46
C GLU A 631 -18.81 15.27 -12.07
N LEU A 632 -17.99 15.90 -12.90
CA LEU A 632 -17.61 17.31 -12.77
C LEU A 632 -18.06 18.12 -14.01
N PRO A 633 -18.10 19.46 -13.93
CA PRO A 633 -18.34 20.30 -15.11
C PRO A 633 -17.19 20.17 -16.13
N GLY A 634 -17.54 19.84 -17.38
CA GLY A 634 -16.56 19.58 -18.46
C GLY A 634 -16.36 18.08 -18.73
N ASP A 635 -15.21 17.74 -19.34
CA ASP A 635 -14.82 16.37 -19.72
C ASP A 635 -13.93 15.69 -18.65
N GLU A 636 -14.15 16.05 -17.38
CA GLU A 636 -13.44 15.52 -16.22
C GLU A 636 -14.41 14.74 -15.31
N VAL A 637 -13.91 13.69 -14.67
CA VAL A 637 -14.66 12.98 -13.62
C VAL A 637 -13.82 12.81 -12.36
N ARG A 638 -14.48 12.87 -11.21
CA ARG A 638 -13.87 12.54 -9.92
C ARG A 638 -14.03 11.05 -9.66
N LEU A 639 -12.93 10.38 -9.34
CA LEU A 639 -12.89 9.00 -8.88
C LEU A 639 -12.71 9.01 -7.36
N GLU A 640 -13.56 8.30 -6.62
CA GLU A 640 -13.52 8.19 -5.16
C GLU A 640 -13.46 6.70 -4.74
N TRP A 641 -12.65 6.37 -3.73
CA TRP A 641 -12.50 5.00 -3.23
C TRP A 641 -12.20 4.95 -1.72
N THR A 642 -12.72 3.93 -1.05
CA THR A 642 -12.35 3.62 0.34
C THR A 642 -10.97 2.94 0.37
N ALA A 643 -10.04 3.53 1.12
CA ALA A 643 -8.72 2.97 1.37
C ALA A 643 -8.81 1.62 2.10
N ALA A 644 -8.15 0.60 1.54
CA ALA A 644 -8.27 -0.79 1.97
C ALA A 644 -7.63 -1.12 3.34
N ALA A 645 -6.78 -0.23 3.84
CA ALA A 645 -6.19 -0.28 5.17
C ALA A 645 -5.90 1.15 5.64
N ALA A 646 -6.12 1.43 6.93
CA ALA A 646 -5.99 2.78 7.50
C ALA A 646 -4.55 3.34 7.47
N SER A 647 -3.54 2.50 7.24
CA SER A 647 -2.19 2.92 6.89
C SER A 647 -1.50 1.82 6.08
N GLY A 648 -0.59 2.17 5.17
CA GLY A 648 0.25 1.20 4.46
C GLY A 648 0.52 1.55 2.99
N VAL A 649 -0.46 2.14 2.31
CA VAL A 649 -0.34 2.55 0.90
C VAL A 649 0.62 3.75 0.77
N LEU A 650 1.51 3.69 -0.22
CA LEU A 650 2.36 4.78 -0.68
C LEU A 650 1.74 5.53 -1.86
N VAL A 651 1.24 4.79 -2.85
CA VAL A 651 0.70 5.33 -4.11
C VAL A 651 -0.47 4.47 -4.57
N TYR A 652 -1.54 5.11 -5.05
CA TYR A 652 -2.54 4.50 -5.92
C TYR A 652 -2.17 4.76 -7.38
N GLN A 653 -2.10 3.71 -8.19
CA GLN A 653 -1.89 3.81 -9.63
C GLN A 653 -3.24 3.63 -10.32
N ILE A 654 -3.74 4.68 -10.96
CA ILE A 654 -5.05 4.69 -11.62
C ILE A 654 -4.83 4.78 -13.12
N LYS A 655 -5.35 3.79 -13.84
CA LYS A 655 -5.29 3.67 -15.30
C LYS A 655 -6.71 3.68 -15.85
N TRP A 656 -6.98 4.46 -16.89
CA TRP A 656 -8.25 4.40 -17.62
C TRP A 656 -8.03 4.15 -19.10
N THR A 657 -8.76 3.18 -19.64
CA THR A 657 -8.57 2.65 -21.00
C THR A 657 -9.92 2.65 -21.71
N PRO A 658 -10.10 3.38 -22.83
CA PRO A 658 -11.33 3.28 -23.62
C PRO A 658 -11.44 1.88 -24.22
N LEU A 659 -12.64 1.31 -24.29
CA LEU A 659 -12.87 0.00 -24.89
C LEU A 659 -12.88 0.11 -26.42
N GLY A 660 -11.75 -0.26 -27.03
CA GLY A 660 -11.51 -0.21 -28.47
C GLY A 660 -10.03 0.12 -28.75
N ASP A 661 -9.72 0.53 -29.97
CA ASP A 661 -8.39 1.03 -30.33
C ASP A 661 -8.15 2.41 -29.70
N GLY A 662 -7.63 2.44 -28.48
CA GLY A 662 -7.31 3.67 -27.78
C GLY A 662 -6.20 3.52 -26.73
N LYS A 663 -5.37 4.56 -26.63
CA LYS A 663 -4.25 4.60 -25.69
C LYS A 663 -4.76 4.70 -24.25
N ALA A 664 -4.27 3.83 -23.37
CA ALA A 664 -4.51 3.95 -21.94
C ALA A 664 -3.89 5.23 -21.38
N HIS A 665 -4.61 5.87 -20.46
CA HIS A 665 -4.15 7.02 -19.68
C HIS A 665 -3.88 6.57 -18.24
N GLU A 666 -2.94 7.20 -17.55
CA GLU A 666 -2.47 6.73 -16.24
C GLU A 666 -1.98 7.89 -15.35
N ILE A 667 -2.31 7.83 -14.06
CA ILE A 667 -1.85 8.77 -13.03
C ILE A 667 -1.41 8.03 -11.76
N SER A 668 -0.47 8.62 -11.03
CA SER A 668 -0.04 8.18 -9.70
C SER A 668 -0.55 9.16 -8.65
N VAL A 669 -1.39 8.68 -7.72
CA VAL A 669 -2.00 9.47 -6.65
C VAL A 669 -1.38 9.09 -5.30
N PRO A 670 -0.99 10.04 -4.44
CA PRO A 670 -0.44 9.72 -3.12
C PRO A 670 -1.41 8.89 -2.26
N GLY A 671 -0.89 7.85 -1.59
CA GLY A 671 -1.67 6.90 -0.79
C GLY A 671 -2.35 7.46 0.47
N HIS A 672 -2.27 8.77 0.71
CA HIS A 672 -3.04 9.49 1.72
C HIS A 672 -4.34 10.12 1.15
N ARG A 673 -4.61 9.94 -0.15
CA ARG A 673 -5.84 10.39 -0.82
C ARG A 673 -6.72 9.21 -1.18
N ASP A 674 -8.00 9.43 -1.03
CA ASP A 674 -9.17 8.63 -1.39
C ASP A 674 -9.84 9.11 -2.69
N VAL A 675 -9.31 10.19 -3.29
CA VAL A 675 -9.92 10.91 -4.41
C VAL A 675 -8.90 11.29 -5.50
N ALA A 676 -9.33 11.17 -6.76
CA ALA A 676 -8.62 11.63 -7.95
C ALA A 676 -9.56 12.39 -8.91
N VAL A 677 -8.99 13.13 -9.85
CA VAL A 677 -9.72 13.66 -11.01
C VAL A 677 -9.08 13.08 -12.27
N LEU A 678 -9.91 12.51 -13.15
CA LEU A 678 -9.52 11.92 -14.42
C LEU A 678 -9.95 12.87 -15.56
N PRO A 679 -9.01 13.52 -16.26
CA PRO A 679 -9.33 14.45 -17.34
C PRO A 679 -9.44 13.75 -18.70
N GLY A 680 -10.20 14.38 -19.62
CA GLY A 680 -10.24 14.00 -21.03
C GLY A 680 -11.03 12.72 -21.33
N LEU A 681 -12.02 12.40 -20.50
CA LEU A 681 -12.96 11.31 -20.82
C LEU A 681 -13.96 11.82 -21.86
N ARG A 682 -13.83 11.31 -23.09
CA ARG A 682 -14.77 11.63 -24.17
C ARG A 682 -16.13 11.03 -23.83
N SER A 683 -17.20 11.76 -24.15
CA SER A 683 -18.54 11.16 -24.25
C SER A 683 -18.55 9.98 -25.24
N HIS A 684 -19.64 9.22 -25.30
CA HIS A 684 -19.87 8.10 -26.23
C HIS A 684 -18.88 6.91 -26.19
N LEU A 685 -17.82 6.94 -25.37
CA LEU A 685 -16.90 5.81 -25.16
C LEU A 685 -17.08 5.21 -23.77
N GLU A 686 -17.14 3.88 -23.69
CA GLU A 686 -16.97 3.14 -22.43
C GLU A 686 -15.48 3.10 -22.06
N TYR A 687 -15.16 3.33 -20.79
CA TYR A 687 -13.81 3.24 -20.24
C TYR A 687 -13.75 2.15 -19.15
N GLU A 688 -12.71 1.32 -19.20
CA GLU A 688 -12.28 0.52 -18.05
C GLU A 688 -11.32 1.36 -17.21
N ILE A 689 -11.75 1.71 -15.99
CA ILE A 689 -10.96 2.43 -14.99
C ILE A 689 -10.45 1.40 -13.97
N THR A 690 -9.15 1.13 -13.98
CA THR A 690 -8.47 0.20 -13.07
C THR A 690 -7.67 0.97 -12.02
N ILE A 691 -7.84 0.63 -10.73
CA ILE A 691 -7.01 1.13 -9.63
C ILE A 691 -6.16 -0.01 -9.03
N LEU A 692 -4.87 0.27 -8.80
CA LEU A 692 -3.93 -0.53 -8.00
C LEU A 692 -3.48 0.26 -6.77
N ALA A 693 -3.17 -0.44 -5.68
CA ALA A 693 -2.50 0.12 -4.50
C ALA A 693 -1.09 -0.46 -4.32
N TYR A 694 -0.10 0.40 -4.13
CA TYR A 694 1.29 0.05 -3.83
C TYR A 694 1.61 0.35 -2.37
N TYR A 695 2.13 -0.64 -1.64
CA TYR A 695 2.37 -0.57 -0.20
C TYR A 695 3.85 -0.34 0.14
N ARG A 696 4.13 0.01 1.40
CA ARG A 696 5.49 0.33 1.91
C ARG A 696 6.50 -0.82 1.84
N ASP A 697 6.04 -2.06 1.79
CA ASP A 697 6.85 -3.27 1.59
C ASP A 697 7.17 -3.53 0.10
N GLY A 698 6.66 -2.69 -0.80
CA GLY A 698 6.77 -2.87 -2.25
C GLY A 698 5.69 -3.78 -2.86
N ALA A 699 4.78 -4.32 -2.05
CA ALA A 699 3.72 -5.19 -2.55
C ALA A 699 2.63 -4.40 -3.27
N ARG A 700 2.07 -5.03 -4.31
CA ARG A 700 0.95 -4.52 -5.12
C ARG A 700 -0.34 -5.26 -4.77
N SER A 701 -1.44 -4.52 -4.63
CA SER A 701 -2.77 -5.11 -4.56
C SER A 701 -3.18 -5.77 -5.87
N ASP A 702 -4.26 -6.53 -5.86
CA ASP A 702 -4.93 -6.89 -7.11
C ASP A 702 -5.63 -5.66 -7.72
N PRO A 703 -5.72 -5.57 -9.06
CA PRO A 703 -6.48 -4.53 -9.74
C PRO A 703 -7.96 -4.57 -9.38
N VAL A 704 -8.56 -3.39 -9.19
CA VAL A 704 -10.01 -3.21 -9.14
C VAL A 704 -10.42 -2.39 -10.34
N SER A 705 -11.12 -3.02 -11.28
CA SER A 705 -11.66 -2.37 -12.48
C SER A 705 -13.14 -2.00 -12.30
N LEU A 706 -13.50 -0.80 -12.76
CA LEU A 706 -14.87 -0.33 -12.94
C LEU A 706 -15.07 0.06 -14.41
N ARG A 707 -16.19 -0.34 -15.00
CA ARG A 707 -16.65 0.14 -16.31
C ARG A 707 -17.45 1.43 -16.14
N TYR A 708 -17.10 2.47 -16.88
CA TYR A 708 -17.75 3.77 -16.82
C TYR A 708 -17.92 4.37 -18.21
N THR A 709 -19.14 4.78 -18.53
CA THR A 709 -19.48 5.49 -19.78
C THR A 709 -19.95 6.89 -19.40
N PRO A 710 -19.23 7.97 -19.77
CA PRO A 710 -19.67 9.33 -19.46
C PRO A 710 -21.02 9.63 -20.11
N PRO A 711 -22.01 10.18 -19.38
CA PRO A 711 -23.35 10.34 -19.91
C PRO A 711 -23.38 11.33 -21.07
N HIS A 712 -24.14 10.97 -22.10
CA HIS A 712 -24.25 11.77 -23.30
C HIS A 712 -25.18 12.97 -23.07
N ARG A 713 -24.61 14.12 -22.68
CA ARG A 713 -25.31 15.42 -22.54
C ARG A 713 -25.71 15.99 -23.91
N SER A 714 -26.60 15.28 -24.61
CA SER A 714 -27.05 15.64 -25.97
C SER A 714 -27.79 16.99 -25.97
N PRO A 715 -27.48 17.91 -26.90
CA PRO A 715 -28.37 19.04 -27.13
C PRO A 715 -29.69 18.58 -27.76
N PRO A 716 -30.78 19.36 -27.65
CA PRO A 716 -31.98 19.15 -28.46
C PRO A 716 -31.66 19.27 -29.96
N SER A 717 -32.27 18.44 -30.81
CA SER A 717 -32.11 18.55 -32.27
C SER A 717 -33.31 19.27 -32.92
N ASP A 718 -33.20 19.54 -34.22
CA ASP A 718 -34.31 19.95 -35.09
C ASP A 718 -35.04 21.23 -34.60
N LEU A 719 -34.27 22.18 -34.06
CA LEU A 719 -34.78 23.44 -33.54
C LEU A 719 -35.41 24.29 -34.66
N ALA A 720 -36.74 24.34 -34.69
CA ALA A 720 -37.54 25.10 -35.64
C ALA A 720 -38.26 26.28 -34.95
N LEU A 721 -38.48 27.35 -35.71
CA LEU A 721 -39.25 28.52 -35.29
C LEU A 721 -40.29 28.90 -36.35
N ALA A 722 -41.50 29.20 -35.90
CA ALA A 722 -42.61 29.64 -36.73
C ALA A 722 -43.25 30.92 -36.17
N SER A 723 -43.71 31.81 -37.04
CA SER A 723 -44.57 32.94 -36.65
C SER A 723 -45.94 32.42 -36.23
N LYS A 724 -46.46 32.91 -35.10
CA LYS A 724 -47.80 32.56 -34.59
C LYS A 724 -48.75 33.76 -34.58
N SER A 725 -48.19 34.95 -34.36
CA SER A 725 -48.86 36.25 -34.50
C SER A 725 -47.82 37.31 -34.90
N PRO A 726 -48.21 38.58 -35.14
CA PRO A 726 -47.24 39.67 -35.27
C PRO A 726 -46.35 39.84 -34.02
N ASP A 727 -46.83 39.47 -32.83
CA ASP A 727 -46.14 39.66 -31.55
C ASP A 727 -45.64 38.36 -30.89
N SER A 728 -45.68 37.21 -31.57
CA SER A 728 -45.23 35.93 -30.99
C SER A 728 -44.61 34.92 -31.97
N LEU A 729 -43.65 34.15 -31.44
CA LEU A 729 -42.98 33.04 -32.11
C LEU A 729 -43.27 31.72 -31.40
N GLN A 730 -43.59 30.67 -32.15
CA GLN A 730 -43.56 29.30 -31.67
C GLN A 730 -42.17 28.71 -31.91
N VAL A 731 -41.60 28.06 -30.89
CA VAL A 731 -40.28 27.40 -30.91
C VAL A 731 -40.51 25.93 -30.62
N SER A 732 -39.90 25.03 -31.38
CA SER A 732 -40.04 23.57 -31.22
C SER A 732 -38.74 22.82 -31.51
N TRP A 733 -38.51 21.70 -30.85
CA TRP A 733 -37.29 20.89 -30.95
C TRP A 733 -37.60 19.41 -30.74
N THR A 734 -36.72 18.54 -31.22
CA THR A 734 -36.71 17.11 -30.87
C THR A 734 -36.05 16.93 -29.50
N PRO A 735 -36.72 16.30 -28.51
CA PRO A 735 -36.12 15.99 -27.22
C PRO A 735 -34.90 15.05 -27.35
N PRO A 736 -33.79 15.32 -26.64
CA PRO A 736 -32.62 14.45 -26.64
C PRO A 736 -32.86 13.14 -25.86
N SER A 737 -32.06 12.11 -26.16
CA SER A 737 -32.06 10.85 -25.43
C SER A 737 -31.53 11.01 -23.99
N GLY A 738 -32.43 11.12 -23.02
CA GLY A 738 -32.13 11.14 -21.58
C GLY A 738 -33.21 11.84 -20.76
N HIS A 739 -33.16 11.71 -19.43
CA HIS A 739 -34.10 12.37 -18.54
C HIS A 739 -33.73 13.85 -18.32
N VAL A 740 -34.20 14.71 -19.23
CA VAL A 740 -34.10 16.18 -19.10
C VAL A 740 -34.97 16.65 -17.93
N LEU A 741 -34.45 17.53 -17.07
CA LEU A 741 -35.19 18.16 -15.98
C LEU A 741 -36.02 19.34 -16.50
N HIS A 742 -35.37 20.23 -17.25
CA HIS A 742 -35.97 21.37 -17.94
C HIS A 742 -35.09 21.80 -19.11
N TYR A 743 -35.66 22.55 -20.05
CA TYR A 743 -34.90 23.27 -21.07
C TYR A 743 -34.75 24.72 -20.64
N ARG A 744 -33.55 25.29 -20.81
CA ARG A 744 -33.34 26.74 -20.74
C ARG A 744 -33.46 27.28 -22.15
N LEU A 745 -34.25 28.34 -22.32
CA LEU A 745 -34.28 29.11 -23.56
C LEU A 745 -33.86 30.54 -23.28
N THR A 746 -33.05 31.12 -24.16
CA THR A 746 -32.78 32.57 -24.19
C THR A 746 -33.10 33.15 -25.57
N TYR A 747 -33.55 34.39 -25.61
CA TYR A 747 -33.97 35.05 -26.85
C TYR A 747 -33.71 36.55 -26.85
N ALA A 748 -33.27 37.07 -27.99
CA ALA A 748 -32.95 38.48 -28.21
C ALA A 748 -33.25 38.90 -29.67
N PRO A 749 -33.48 40.20 -29.95
CA PRO A 749 -33.52 40.71 -31.32
C PRO A 749 -32.25 40.33 -32.08
N ALA A 750 -32.38 39.79 -33.29
CA ALA A 750 -31.24 39.32 -34.09
C ALA A 750 -30.32 40.46 -34.57
N SER A 751 -30.76 41.72 -34.43
CA SER A 751 -29.97 42.95 -34.58
C SER A 751 -28.98 43.19 -33.44
N GLY A 752 -29.11 42.49 -32.30
CA GLY A 752 -28.35 42.77 -31.07
C GLY A 752 -28.80 44.05 -30.33
N SER A 753 -29.84 44.74 -30.80
CA SER A 753 -30.26 46.06 -30.33
C SER A 753 -31.25 46.03 -29.16
N GLY A 754 -31.14 45.04 -28.26
CA GLY A 754 -32.07 44.89 -27.13
C GLY A 754 -31.66 43.77 -26.14
N PRO A 755 -32.23 43.77 -24.93
CA PRO A 755 -31.86 42.85 -23.88
C PRO A 755 -32.27 41.40 -24.19
N GLU A 756 -31.41 40.46 -23.83
CA GLU A 756 -31.71 39.04 -23.87
C GLU A 756 -32.66 38.66 -22.72
N LYS A 757 -33.74 37.96 -23.05
CA LYS A 757 -34.72 37.40 -22.12
C LYS A 757 -34.50 35.90 -22.00
N SER A 758 -34.76 35.31 -20.83
CA SER A 758 -34.67 33.86 -20.63
C SER A 758 -35.91 33.28 -19.96
N ILE A 759 -36.21 32.01 -20.27
CA ILE A 759 -37.28 31.22 -19.68
C ILE A 759 -36.82 29.78 -19.40
N SER A 760 -37.51 29.11 -18.47
CA SER A 760 -37.35 27.68 -18.20
C SER A 760 -38.62 26.95 -18.63
N VAL A 761 -38.46 25.80 -19.30
CA VAL A 761 -39.54 25.00 -19.88
C VAL A 761 -39.43 23.55 -19.38
N PRO A 762 -40.50 22.87 -18.94
CA PRO A 762 -40.42 21.52 -18.39
C PRO A 762 -39.73 20.50 -19.32
N GLY A 763 -38.97 19.55 -18.75
CA GLY A 763 -38.17 18.58 -19.53
C GLY A 763 -38.97 17.64 -20.43
N LEU A 764 -40.27 17.48 -20.19
CA LEU A 764 -41.22 16.72 -21.02
C LEU A 764 -41.76 17.51 -22.23
N SER A 765 -41.52 18.82 -22.30
CA SER A 765 -42.03 19.68 -23.38
C SER A 765 -41.06 19.73 -24.57
N ASN A 766 -41.61 19.63 -25.78
CA ASN A 766 -40.87 19.74 -27.05
C ASN A 766 -41.11 21.06 -27.80
N HIS A 767 -41.86 21.99 -27.22
CA HIS A 767 -42.17 23.30 -27.80
C HIS A 767 -42.57 24.33 -26.73
N VAL A 768 -42.53 25.62 -27.11
CA VAL A 768 -43.05 26.76 -26.33
C VAL A 768 -43.46 27.91 -27.26
N THR A 769 -44.34 28.81 -26.81
CA THR A 769 -44.62 30.09 -27.49
C THR A 769 -43.93 31.24 -26.73
N LEU A 770 -43.20 32.10 -27.44
CA LEU A 770 -42.59 33.34 -26.93
C LEU A 770 -43.49 34.53 -27.27
N PRO A 771 -44.16 35.17 -26.28
CA PRO A 771 -45.04 36.32 -26.49
C PRO A 771 -44.31 37.67 -26.34
N ASN A 772 -45.00 38.78 -26.61
CA ASN A 772 -44.51 40.15 -26.42
C ASN A 772 -43.20 40.43 -27.18
N LEU A 773 -43.21 40.06 -28.46
CA LEU A 773 -42.19 40.38 -29.46
C LEU A 773 -42.64 41.56 -30.34
N LEU A 774 -41.69 42.21 -31.01
CA LEU A 774 -41.98 43.24 -32.00
C LEU A 774 -42.45 42.60 -33.33
N ALA A 775 -43.33 43.29 -34.06
CA ALA A 775 -43.80 42.86 -35.38
C ALA A 775 -42.71 42.95 -36.46
N ALA A 776 -42.86 42.14 -37.52
CA ALA A 776 -41.97 42.06 -38.68
C ALA A 776 -40.46 41.91 -38.35
N SER A 777 -40.13 41.36 -37.17
CA SER A 777 -38.81 41.43 -36.55
C SER A 777 -38.14 40.07 -36.45
N LYS A 778 -36.82 40.04 -36.60
CA LYS A 778 -36.00 38.84 -36.47
C LYS A 778 -35.53 38.64 -35.03
N TYR A 779 -35.69 37.44 -34.49
CA TYR A 779 -35.22 37.06 -33.16
C TYR A 779 -34.29 35.86 -33.23
N ARG A 780 -33.14 35.94 -32.55
CA ARG A 780 -32.30 34.78 -32.28
C ARG A 780 -32.82 34.10 -31.02
N VAL A 781 -32.96 32.77 -31.06
CA VAL A 781 -33.31 31.94 -29.91
C VAL A 781 -32.25 30.87 -29.72
N LEU A 782 -31.86 30.66 -28.47
CA LEU A 782 -30.94 29.63 -28.00
C LEU A 782 -31.71 28.65 -27.11
N VAL A 783 -31.43 27.36 -27.22
CA VAL A 783 -32.06 26.28 -26.43
C VAL A 783 -30.99 25.30 -25.92
N SER A 784 -31.00 25.00 -24.62
CA SER A 784 -30.19 23.97 -23.98
C SER A 784 -31.06 23.05 -23.11
N ALA A 785 -30.66 21.77 -22.99
CA ALA A 785 -31.27 20.79 -22.11
C ALA A 785 -30.51 20.74 -20.76
N VAL A 786 -31.22 20.82 -19.64
CA VAL A 786 -30.65 20.74 -18.30
C VAL A 786 -30.93 19.37 -17.70
N TYR A 787 -29.86 18.64 -17.38
CA TYR A 787 -29.87 17.34 -16.73
C TYR A 787 -29.43 17.46 -15.26
N GLY A 788 -29.55 16.38 -14.49
CA GLY A 788 -28.95 16.31 -13.13
C GLY A 788 -27.44 16.53 -13.13
N ALA A 789 -26.76 16.14 -14.21
CA ALA A 789 -25.32 16.34 -14.45
C ALA A 789 -24.96 17.68 -15.14
N GLY A 790 -25.87 18.67 -15.10
CA GLY A 790 -25.67 20.00 -15.67
C GLY A 790 -26.28 20.21 -17.06
N GLU A 791 -25.90 21.30 -17.71
CA GLU A 791 -26.54 21.84 -18.91
C GLU A 791 -25.81 21.40 -20.21
N SER A 792 -26.59 21.13 -21.26
CA SER A 792 -26.06 20.81 -22.59
C SER A 792 -25.44 22.03 -23.27
N ARG A 793 -24.71 21.80 -24.38
CA ARG A 793 -24.44 22.88 -25.33
C ARG A 793 -25.76 23.46 -25.85
N THR A 794 -25.79 24.77 -26.10
CA THR A 794 -26.94 25.47 -26.69
C THR A 794 -27.00 25.29 -28.20
N VAL A 795 -28.19 25.10 -28.74
CA VAL A 795 -28.49 25.16 -30.18
C VAL A 795 -29.17 26.49 -30.49
N SER A 796 -28.80 27.13 -31.60
CA SER A 796 -29.31 28.45 -32.00
C SER A 796 -30.08 28.39 -33.31
N ALA A 797 -31.20 29.09 -33.38
CA ALA A 797 -31.94 29.34 -34.62
C ALA A 797 -32.50 30.78 -34.64
N ILE A 798 -32.98 31.23 -35.81
CA ILE A 798 -33.50 32.60 -36.00
C ILE A 798 -34.94 32.50 -36.50
N GLY A 799 -35.87 33.06 -35.73
CA GLY A 799 -37.29 33.19 -36.09
C GLY A 799 -37.61 34.60 -36.59
N HIS A 800 -38.71 34.71 -37.33
CA HIS A 800 -39.25 35.98 -37.83
C HIS A 800 -40.70 36.12 -37.35
N THR A 801 -41.07 37.21 -36.70
CA THR A 801 -42.48 37.51 -36.39
C THR A 801 -43.24 37.95 -37.65
N ALA A 802 -44.57 37.81 -37.64
CA ALA A 802 -45.39 38.21 -38.77
C ALA A 802 -45.46 39.75 -38.93
N ALA A 803 -45.79 40.21 -40.13
CA ALA A 803 -46.20 41.59 -40.39
C ALA A 803 -47.73 41.69 -40.41
N CYS A 804 -48.29 42.86 -40.09
CA CYS A 804 -49.70 43.13 -40.40
C CYS A 804 -49.93 43.33 -41.91
N PRO A 805 -51.14 43.08 -42.44
CA PRO A 805 -51.47 43.39 -43.83
C PRO A 805 -51.41 44.90 -44.10
N ALA A 806 -51.23 45.31 -45.36
CA ALA A 806 -51.26 46.72 -45.75
C ALA A 806 -52.70 47.20 -46.05
N LEU A 807 -53.07 48.37 -45.51
CA LEU A 807 -54.34 49.07 -45.76
C LEU A 807 -54.25 50.06 -46.93
N SER A 808 -53.07 50.63 -47.17
CA SER A 808 -52.81 51.59 -48.25
C SER A 808 -52.07 50.93 -49.40
N PRO A 809 -52.37 51.24 -50.68
CA PRO A 809 -51.57 50.79 -51.82
C PRO A 809 -50.10 51.26 -51.75
N ASP A 810 -49.84 52.36 -51.04
CA ASP A 810 -48.49 52.90 -50.82
C ASP A 810 -47.76 52.23 -49.63
N GLY A 811 -48.40 51.25 -48.97
CA GLY A 811 -47.84 50.50 -47.84
C GLY A 811 -47.68 51.28 -46.52
N SER A 812 -48.08 52.54 -46.47
CA SER A 812 -47.87 53.46 -45.34
C SER A 812 -48.68 53.14 -44.07
N LEU A 813 -49.76 52.37 -44.18
CA LEU A 813 -50.64 52.00 -43.08
C LEU A 813 -50.89 50.49 -43.09
N SER A 814 -50.86 49.88 -41.90
CA SER A 814 -50.98 48.43 -41.71
C SER A 814 -52.17 48.08 -40.82
N GLY A 815 -52.96 47.09 -41.22
CA GLY A 815 -54.22 46.74 -40.58
C GLY A 815 -55.15 45.89 -41.45
N PHE A 816 -56.44 45.90 -41.12
CA PHE A 816 -57.48 45.07 -41.73
C PHE A 816 -58.60 45.93 -42.30
N ASP A 817 -58.84 45.86 -43.62
CA ASP A 817 -59.98 46.51 -44.26
C ASP A 817 -61.25 45.65 -44.11
N LEU A 818 -62.13 46.09 -43.22
CA LEU A 818 -63.37 45.39 -42.96
C LEU A 818 -64.47 45.75 -43.97
N MET A 819 -64.35 46.87 -44.71
CA MET A 819 -65.29 47.20 -45.80
C MET A 819 -65.17 46.14 -46.90
N ALA A 820 -63.94 45.87 -47.36
CA ALA A 820 -63.65 44.75 -48.25
C ALA A 820 -64.10 43.41 -47.66
N ALA A 821 -63.74 43.11 -46.41
CA ALA A 821 -64.10 41.84 -45.78
C ALA A 821 -65.62 41.59 -45.73
N PHE A 822 -66.44 42.60 -45.44
CA PHE A 822 -67.90 42.48 -45.45
C PHE A 822 -68.54 42.52 -46.85
N GLY A 823 -67.76 42.74 -47.92
CA GLY A 823 -68.28 42.91 -49.28
C GLY A 823 -68.90 44.30 -49.53
N LEU A 824 -68.64 45.28 -48.66
CA LEU A 824 -69.07 46.67 -48.78
C LEU A 824 -68.15 47.42 -49.76
N VAL A 825 -68.09 46.92 -50.99
CA VAL A 825 -67.30 47.44 -52.10
C VAL A 825 -68.14 47.48 -53.37
N GLU A 826 -67.82 48.39 -54.29
CA GLU A 826 -68.63 48.73 -55.48
C GLU A 826 -68.98 47.52 -56.39
N LYS A 827 -68.17 46.46 -56.35
CA LYS A 827 -68.39 45.22 -57.13
C LYS A 827 -69.25 44.15 -56.44
N GLU A 828 -69.40 44.21 -55.11
CA GLU A 828 -69.95 43.10 -54.32
C GLU A 828 -71.22 43.47 -53.53
N TYR A 829 -71.40 44.74 -53.16
CA TYR A 829 -72.47 45.17 -52.25
C TYR A 829 -73.88 44.75 -52.72
N ALA A 830 -74.12 44.72 -54.03
CA ALA A 830 -75.40 44.36 -54.63
C ALA A 830 -75.80 42.89 -54.42
N SER A 831 -74.86 42.03 -53.99
CA SER A 831 -75.17 40.65 -53.55
C SER A 831 -75.73 40.59 -52.13
N ILE A 832 -75.59 41.65 -51.33
CA ILE A 832 -75.89 41.67 -49.91
C ILE A 832 -77.31 42.21 -49.68
N ARG A 833 -78.19 41.35 -49.17
CA ARG A 833 -79.56 41.76 -48.81
C ARG A 833 -79.54 42.78 -47.68
N GLY A 834 -80.24 43.90 -47.88
CA GLY A 834 -80.36 44.99 -46.91
C GLY A 834 -79.25 46.04 -46.98
N VAL A 835 -78.41 46.05 -48.03
CA VAL A 835 -77.41 47.09 -48.28
C VAL A 835 -77.70 47.82 -49.59
N ALA A 836 -77.59 49.14 -49.59
CA ALA A 836 -77.48 49.96 -50.80
C ALA A 836 -76.17 50.75 -50.79
N MET A 837 -75.75 51.22 -51.97
CA MET A 837 -74.59 52.11 -52.13
C MET A 837 -75.04 53.43 -52.76
N GLU A 838 -74.67 54.53 -52.10
CA GLU A 838 -74.91 55.90 -52.51
C GLU A 838 -73.54 56.56 -52.82
N PRO A 839 -73.41 57.29 -53.93
CA PRO A 839 -72.22 58.11 -54.17
C PRO A 839 -72.15 59.21 -53.11
N SER A 840 -70.98 59.42 -52.49
CA SER A 840 -70.82 60.53 -51.54
C SER A 840 -71.07 61.88 -52.23
N ALA A 841 -71.77 62.78 -51.55
CA ALA A 841 -71.90 64.18 -51.98
C ALA A 841 -70.55 64.94 -51.98
N PHE A 842 -69.53 64.39 -51.30
CA PHE A 842 -68.19 64.97 -51.20
C PHE A 842 -67.11 63.88 -51.43
N GLY A 843 -66.25 64.10 -52.43
CA GLY A 843 -65.11 63.23 -52.72
C GLY A 843 -65.43 61.91 -53.43
N ARG A 844 -64.43 61.02 -53.51
CA ARG A 844 -64.54 59.71 -54.20
C ARG A 844 -65.13 58.59 -53.33
N ALA A 845 -65.36 58.83 -52.04
CA ALA A 845 -65.86 57.82 -51.11
C ALA A 845 -67.23 57.28 -51.54
N ARG A 846 -67.49 56.01 -51.20
CA ARG A 846 -68.80 55.37 -51.37
C ARG A 846 -69.48 55.28 -50.01
N THR A 847 -70.76 55.62 -49.97
CA THR A 847 -71.58 55.54 -48.76
C THR A 847 -72.41 54.27 -48.85
N PHE A 848 -72.31 53.38 -47.88
CA PHE A 848 -73.12 52.17 -47.81
C PHE A 848 -74.22 52.37 -46.77
N THR A 849 -75.46 52.39 -47.24
CA THR A 849 -76.65 52.45 -46.38
C THR A 849 -77.03 51.04 -46.01
N LEU A 850 -76.81 50.70 -44.74
CA LEU A 850 -77.27 49.46 -44.14
C LEU A 850 -78.70 49.69 -43.67
N PHE A 851 -79.62 48.87 -44.15
CA PHE A 851 -81.01 48.85 -43.69
C PHE A 851 -81.21 47.80 -42.59
N LYS A 852 -82.36 47.90 -41.93
CA LYS A 852 -82.83 46.92 -40.96
C LYS A 852 -82.80 45.49 -41.55
N ASP A 853 -82.36 44.55 -40.72
CA ASP A 853 -82.27 43.10 -41.00
C ASP A 853 -81.23 42.70 -42.08
N ALA A 854 -80.33 43.61 -42.47
CA ALA A 854 -79.17 43.31 -43.31
C ALA A 854 -78.22 42.27 -42.67
N GLN A 855 -77.82 41.25 -43.44
CA GLN A 855 -77.12 40.07 -42.92
C GLN A 855 -75.60 40.17 -43.11
N LEU A 856 -74.96 41.06 -42.35
CA LEU A 856 -73.52 41.30 -42.39
C LEU A 856 -72.77 40.51 -41.30
N THR A 857 -72.54 39.23 -41.58
CA THR A 857 -71.78 38.29 -40.73
C THR A 857 -70.76 37.51 -41.55
N ARG A 858 -69.51 37.44 -41.09
CA ARG A 858 -68.42 36.59 -41.62
C ARG A 858 -67.86 35.70 -40.51
N ARG A 859 -67.10 34.65 -40.82
CA ARG A 859 -66.31 33.94 -39.77
C ARG A 859 -65.07 34.77 -39.41
N ALA A 860 -64.56 34.60 -38.19
CA ALA A 860 -63.30 35.22 -37.77
C ALA A 860 -62.09 34.74 -38.60
N SER A 861 -62.10 33.47 -39.03
CA SER A 861 -61.13 32.88 -39.96
C SER A 861 -61.07 33.63 -41.29
N ASP A 862 -62.24 33.91 -41.87
CA ASP A 862 -62.39 34.38 -43.26
C ASP A 862 -61.94 35.84 -43.42
N VAL A 863 -61.83 36.57 -42.30
CA VAL A 863 -61.35 37.96 -42.22
C VAL A 863 -59.92 38.04 -41.65
N HIS A 864 -59.29 36.90 -41.36
CA HIS A 864 -57.92 36.79 -40.84
C HIS A 864 -57.66 37.54 -39.51
N LEU A 865 -58.71 37.88 -38.74
CA LEU A 865 -58.62 38.64 -37.47
C LEU A 865 -58.15 37.80 -36.26
N ALA A 866 -57.70 36.56 -36.48
CA ALA A 866 -57.30 35.63 -35.44
C ALA A 866 -56.06 36.09 -34.62
N ALA A 867 -55.39 37.16 -35.04
CA ALA A 867 -54.26 37.79 -34.37
C ALA A 867 -54.32 39.33 -34.45
N LEU A 868 -55.45 39.94 -34.05
CA LEU A 868 -55.47 41.38 -33.75
C LEU A 868 -54.39 41.70 -32.69
N PRO A 869 -53.53 42.72 -32.90
CA PRO A 869 -52.53 43.09 -31.92
C PRO A 869 -53.18 43.68 -30.64
N PRO A 870 -52.51 43.57 -29.47
CA PRO A 870 -53.02 44.10 -28.20
C PRO A 870 -53.07 45.65 -28.17
N GLU A 871 -52.41 46.30 -29.13
CA GLU A 871 -52.46 47.74 -29.40
C GLU A 871 -53.05 47.93 -30.81
N HIS A 872 -54.24 48.51 -30.92
CA HIS A 872 -54.93 48.71 -32.21
C HIS A 872 -55.92 49.88 -32.17
N THR A 873 -56.25 50.44 -33.34
CA THR A 873 -57.30 51.46 -33.47
C THR A 873 -58.41 50.95 -34.37
N VAL A 874 -59.64 50.87 -33.85
CA VAL A 874 -60.84 50.61 -34.66
C VAL A 874 -61.38 51.94 -35.18
N VAL A 875 -61.51 52.06 -36.50
CA VAL A 875 -61.86 53.29 -37.22
C VAL A 875 -63.22 53.13 -37.88
N PHE A 876 -64.12 54.09 -37.64
CA PHE A 876 -65.43 54.17 -38.28
C PHE A 876 -65.66 55.57 -38.86
N LEU A 877 -66.18 55.67 -40.09
CA LEU A 877 -66.78 56.90 -40.63
C LEU A 877 -68.25 56.63 -40.92
N LEU A 878 -69.13 57.09 -40.03
CA LEU A 878 -70.54 56.68 -39.98
C LEU A 878 -71.50 57.86 -39.81
N ARG A 879 -72.76 57.64 -40.20
CA ARG A 879 -73.88 58.55 -39.97
C ARG A 879 -75.10 57.75 -39.53
N LEU A 880 -75.64 58.09 -38.35
CA LEU A 880 -76.93 57.55 -37.90
C LEU A 880 -78.08 58.27 -38.60
N LEU A 881 -79.17 57.55 -38.85
CA LEU A 881 -80.33 58.00 -39.60
C LEU A 881 -81.55 58.17 -38.66
N PRO A 882 -82.59 58.93 -39.05
CA PRO A 882 -83.84 59.02 -38.26
C PRO A 882 -84.48 57.64 -37.98
N GLU A 883 -84.26 56.68 -38.88
CA GLU A 883 -84.73 55.30 -38.80
C GLU A 883 -83.79 54.37 -38.00
N THR A 884 -82.67 54.88 -37.46
CA THR A 884 -81.81 54.12 -36.54
C THR A 884 -82.61 53.79 -35.27
N PRO A 885 -82.69 52.51 -34.86
CA PRO A 885 -83.45 52.13 -33.67
C PRO A 885 -82.85 52.75 -32.39
N ARG A 886 -83.73 53.09 -31.44
CA ARG A 886 -83.32 53.56 -30.09
C ARG A 886 -82.75 52.45 -29.19
N GLU A 887 -82.75 51.21 -29.65
CA GLU A 887 -82.12 50.08 -28.94
C GLU A 887 -80.60 50.08 -29.17
N THR A 888 -79.85 49.74 -28.13
CA THR A 888 -78.41 49.50 -28.18
C THR A 888 -78.05 48.47 -29.26
N PHE A 889 -77.10 48.80 -30.14
CA PHE A 889 -76.63 47.87 -31.18
C PHE A 889 -75.10 47.85 -31.25
N ALA A 890 -74.55 46.70 -31.60
CA ALA A 890 -73.15 46.57 -31.94
C ALA A 890 -72.91 47.16 -33.33
N LEU A 891 -72.21 48.29 -33.38
CA LEU A 891 -71.73 48.88 -34.63
C LEU A 891 -70.82 47.86 -35.35
N TRP A 892 -69.89 47.28 -34.60
CA TRP A 892 -69.06 46.14 -34.97
C TRP A 892 -68.80 45.26 -33.74
N GLN A 893 -68.78 43.94 -33.91
CA GLN A 893 -68.38 42.99 -32.85
C GLN A 893 -67.78 41.69 -33.40
N MET A 894 -66.98 41.04 -32.57
CA MET A 894 -66.56 39.64 -32.70
C MET A 894 -67.26 38.78 -31.63
N THR A 895 -67.70 37.59 -32.02
CA THR A 895 -68.30 36.60 -31.12
C THR A 895 -67.53 35.29 -31.19
N ALA A 896 -67.46 34.57 -30.06
CA ALA A 896 -67.06 33.16 -30.06
C ALA A 896 -68.03 32.30 -30.90
N GLU A 897 -67.65 31.06 -31.18
CA GLU A 897 -68.43 30.10 -31.96
C GLU A 897 -69.87 29.89 -31.45
N HIS A 898 -70.06 29.94 -30.12
CA HIS A 898 -71.39 29.91 -29.48
C HIS A 898 -72.18 31.23 -29.57
N SER A 899 -71.79 32.17 -30.44
CA SER A 899 -72.41 33.49 -30.65
C SER A 899 -72.42 34.44 -29.44
N GLN A 900 -71.63 34.14 -28.39
CA GLN A 900 -71.36 35.04 -27.26
C GLN A 900 -70.42 36.17 -27.70
N PRO A 901 -70.73 37.46 -27.42
CA PRO A 901 -69.85 38.58 -27.76
C PRO A 901 -68.56 38.51 -26.93
N VAL A 902 -67.42 38.81 -27.58
CA VAL A 902 -66.08 38.77 -26.94
C VAL A 902 -65.40 40.13 -27.02
N LEU A 903 -65.56 40.84 -28.13
CA LEU A 903 -64.92 42.14 -28.41
C LEU A 903 -65.86 42.97 -29.30
N GLY A 904 -65.98 44.28 -29.09
CA GLY A 904 -66.76 45.13 -30.00
C GLY A 904 -66.99 46.56 -29.54
N VAL A 905 -67.76 47.29 -30.36
CA VAL A 905 -68.19 48.67 -30.14
C VAL A 905 -69.71 48.73 -30.26
N LEU A 906 -70.36 49.15 -29.17
CA LEU A 906 -71.80 49.38 -29.07
C LEU A 906 -72.13 50.88 -29.21
N LEU A 907 -73.25 51.18 -29.86
CA LEU A 907 -73.89 52.50 -29.85
C LEU A 907 -75.26 52.39 -29.20
N ASP A 908 -75.56 53.27 -28.25
CA ASP A 908 -76.88 53.39 -27.63
C ASP A 908 -77.51 54.74 -27.99
N ALA A 909 -78.47 54.72 -28.93
CA ALA A 909 -79.16 55.93 -29.37
C ALA A 909 -80.22 56.46 -28.38
N GLY A 910 -80.60 55.66 -27.37
CA GLY A 910 -81.46 56.10 -26.26
C GLY A 910 -80.68 56.89 -25.21
N ARG A 911 -79.48 56.41 -24.85
CA ARG A 911 -78.56 57.05 -23.89
C ARG A 911 -77.64 58.09 -24.53
N LYS A 912 -77.46 58.04 -25.86
CA LYS A 912 -76.47 58.79 -26.65
C LYS A 912 -75.03 58.55 -26.20
N SER A 913 -74.71 57.27 -25.97
CA SER A 913 -73.40 56.80 -25.49
C SER A 913 -72.77 55.75 -26.42
N LEU A 914 -71.45 55.69 -26.42
CA LEU A 914 -70.64 54.67 -27.10
C LEU A 914 -69.98 53.80 -26.04
N THR A 915 -69.99 52.47 -26.22
CA THR A 915 -69.31 51.52 -25.31
C THR A 915 -68.37 50.63 -26.09
N TYR A 916 -67.08 50.61 -25.72
CA TYR A 916 -66.15 49.56 -26.16
C TYR A 916 -66.16 48.43 -25.12
N PHE A 917 -66.10 47.18 -25.57
CA PHE A 917 -66.00 46.03 -24.68
C PHE A 917 -65.00 45.00 -25.20
N ASN A 918 -64.34 44.29 -24.27
CA ASN A 918 -63.46 43.16 -24.55
C ASN A 918 -63.43 42.20 -23.35
N HIS A 919 -63.04 40.95 -23.54
CA HIS A 919 -62.71 40.05 -22.43
C HIS A 919 -61.27 40.25 -21.94
N ASP A 920 -61.01 40.03 -20.65
CA ASP A 920 -59.65 39.90 -20.09
C ASP A 920 -59.02 38.52 -20.41
N PRO A 921 -57.73 38.29 -20.12
CA PRO A 921 -57.08 36.98 -20.29
C PRO A 921 -57.65 35.84 -19.42
N ARG A 922 -58.61 36.12 -18.54
CA ARG A 922 -59.36 35.15 -17.72
C ARG A 922 -60.79 34.91 -18.25
N ALA A 923 -61.11 35.45 -19.42
CA ALA A 923 -62.42 35.45 -20.06
C ALA A 923 -63.52 36.22 -19.28
N THR A 924 -63.16 37.21 -18.48
CA THR A 924 -64.06 38.17 -17.81
C THR A 924 -64.39 39.33 -18.74
N LEU A 925 -65.67 39.64 -18.97
CA LEU A 925 -66.08 40.79 -19.78
C LEU A 925 -65.72 42.12 -19.08
N GLN A 926 -65.09 43.04 -19.83
CA GLN A 926 -64.79 44.41 -19.44
C GLN A 926 -65.49 45.38 -20.40
N GLU A 927 -66.10 46.44 -19.86
CA GLU A 927 -66.81 47.46 -20.65
C GLU A 927 -66.32 48.89 -20.30
N VAL A 928 -66.15 49.72 -21.32
CA VAL A 928 -65.73 51.13 -21.21
C VAL A 928 -66.74 51.99 -21.95
N THR A 929 -67.57 52.72 -21.20
CA THR A 929 -68.64 53.58 -21.74
C THR A 929 -68.25 55.06 -21.75
N PHE A 930 -68.64 55.76 -22.82
CA PHE A 930 -68.43 57.18 -23.06
C PHE A 930 -69.78 57.86 -23.37
N ASP A 931 -70.19 58.82 -22.53
CA ASP A 931 -71.51 59.47 -22.50
C ASP A 931 -71.43 61.02 -22.53
N LEU A 932 -70.25 61.53 -22.86
CA LEU A 932 -69.86 62.95 -22.87
C LEU A 932 -70.57 63.77 -23.98
N PRO A 933 -70.72 65.10 -23.83
CA PRO A 933 -71.41 65.96 -24.80
C PRO A 933 -70.90 65.82 -26.24
N GLU A 934 -69.60 65.62 -26.41
CA GLU A 934 -68.93 65.52 -27.71
C GLU A 934 -69.28 64.20 -28.43
N VAL A 935 -69.54 63.13 -27.67
CA VAL A 935 -69.99 61.81 -28.16
C VAL A 935 -71.45 61.88 -28.60
N ARG A 936 -72.27 62.66 -27.88
CA ARG A 936 -73.71 62.81 -28.19
C ARG A 936 -73.94 63.33 -29.62
N ARG A 937 -72.98 64.08 -30.19
CA ARG A 937 -73.00 64.62 -31.57
C ARG A 937 -73.22 63.52 -32.64
N ILE A 938 -72.65 62.33 -32.43
CA ILE A 938 -72.78 61.14 -33.31
C ILE A 938 -74.26 60.78 -33.56
N PHE A 939 -75.15 61.11 -32.62
CA PHE A 939 -76.57 60.78 -32.63
C PHE A 939 -77.48 61.90 -33.20
N PHE A 940 -76.94 62.86 -33.97
CA PHE A 940 -77.69 63.99 -34.54
C PHE A 940 -77.66 64.07 -36.09
N GLY A 941 -77.41 62.96 -36.79
CA GLY A 941 -77.69 62.86 -38.23
C GLY A 941 -76.62 63.44 -39.18
N SER A 942 -75.44 63.76 -38.67
CA SER A 942 -74.22 64.10 -39.42
C SER A 942 -73.29 62.89 -39.58
N PHE A 943 -72.37 62.94 -40.55
CA PHE A 943 -71.23 62.02 -40.58
C PHE A 943 -70.21 62.39 -39.50
N HIS A 944 -69.69 61.38 -38.81
CA HIS A 944 -68.65 61.50 -37.79
C HIS A 944 -67.58 60.43 -37.98
N LYS A 945 -66.31 60.82 -37.82
CA LYS A 945 -65.19 59.86 -37.83
C LYS A 945 -64.80 59.53 -36.39
N VAL A 946 -64.97 58.27 -36.02
CA VAL A 946 -64.80 57.77 -34.66
C VAL A 946 -63.62 56.81 -34.62
N HIS A 947 -62.64 57.11 -33.76
CA HIS A 947 -61.51 56.23 -33.49
C HIS A 947 -61.61 55.71 -32.06
N VAL A 948 -61.64 54.38 -31.92
CA VAL A 948 -61.48 53.68 -30.64
C VAL A 948 -60.07 53.11 -30.62
N ALA A 949 -59.13 53.87 -30.03
CA ALA A 949 -57.74 53.46 -29.89
C ALA A 949 -57.55 52.69 -28.58
N VAL A 950 -57.14 51.44 -28.70
CA VAL A 950 -57.02 50.46 -27.63
C VAL A 950 -55.53 50.22 -27.38
N GLY A 951 -55.06 50.52 -26.18
CA GLY A 951 -53.72 50.19 -25.71
C GLY A 951 -53.77 49.32 -24.46
N ARG A 952 -52.63 48.73 -24.07
CA ARG A 952 -52.51 47.68 -23.04
C ARG A 952 -53.21 47.91 -21.70
N SER A 953 -53.43 49.17 -21.31
CA SER A 953 -54.02 49.55 -20.02
C SER A 953 -55.07 50.67 -20.11
N LYS A 954 -55.45 51.08 -21.33
CA LYS A 954 -56.39 52.19 -21.54
C LYS A 954 -57.00 52.21 -22.93
N VAL A 955 -58.23 52.72 -23.01
CA VAL A 955 -58.93 53.03 -24.26
C VAL A 955 -59.09 54.55 -24.38
N ARG A 956 -58.78 55.07 -25.57
CA ARG A 956 -58.91 56.48 -25.96
C ARG A 956 -59.99 56.59 -27.03
N LEU A 957 -60.91 57.54 -26.87
CA LEU A 957 -61.95 57.83 -27.84
C LEU A 957 -61.67 59.18 -28.51
N TYR A 958 -61.63 59.18 -29.85
CA TYR A 958 -61.54 60.39 -30.67
C TYR A 958 -62.79 60.48 -31.56
N VAL A 959 -63.36 61.67 -31.66
CA VAL A 959 -64.52 61.96 -32.51
C VAL A 959 -64.18 63.18 -33.36
N ASP A 960 -64.28 63.04 -34.68
CA ASP A 960 -63.84 64.02 -35.68
C ASP A 960 -62.36 64.39 -35.49
N CYS A 961 -61.53 63.36 -35.27
CA CYS A 961 -60.08 63.41 -35.02
C CYS A 961 -59.66 64.29 -33.82
N ARG A 962 -60.59 64.60 -32.90
CA ARG A 962 -60.30 65.25 -31.62
C ARG A 962 -60.45 64.25 -30.48
N LYS A 963 -59.45 64.18 -29.60
CA LYS A 963 -59.48 63.31 -28.42
C LYS A 963 -60.58 63.78 -27.47
N VAL A 964 -61.62 62.97 -27.32
CA VAL A 964 -62.78 63.25 -26.46
C VAL A 964 -62.57 62.68 -25.05
N ALA A 965 -61.96 61.50 -24.94
CA ALA A 965 -61.79 60.84 -23.65
C ALA A 965 -60.63 59.85 -23.61
N GLU A 966 -60.17 59.59 -22.38
CA GLU A 966 -59.32 58.46 -22.04
C GLU A 966 -59.94 57.76 -20.81
N ARG A 967 -59.86 56.43 -20.77
CA ARG A 967 -60.38 55.57 -19.70
C ARG A 967 -59.42 54.39 -19.47
N PRO A 968 -59.16 53.98 -18.21
CA PRO A 968 -58.38 52.78 -17.94
C PRO A 968 -59.13 51.51 -18.33
N MET A 969 -58.39 50.46 -18.69
CA MET A 969 -58.91 49.12 -18.95
C MET A 969 -57.85 48.09 -18.55
N GLY A 970 -58.25 46.86 -18.21
CA GLY A 970 -57.31 45.75 -18.04
C GLY A 970 -56.72 45.28 -19.36
N GLU A 971 -55.73 44.40 -19.29
CA GLU A 971 -55.12 43.79 -20.48
C GLU A 971 -56.17 43.10 -21.37
N ALA A 972 -55.98 43.17 -22.69
CA ALA A 972 -56.86 42.56 -23.67
C ALA A 972 -56.64 41.04 -23.75
N GLY A 973 -57.71 40.26 -23.62
CA GLY A 973 -57.71 38.86 -24.05
C GLY A 973 -57.52 38.75 -25.57
N SER A 974 -56.92 37.64 -26.02
CA SER A 974 -56.75 37.37 -27.46
C SER A 974 -58.10 37.18 -28.17
N PRO A 975 -58.26 37.64 -29.43
CA PRO A 975 -59.49 37.45 -30.18
C PRO A 975 -59.77 35.96 -30.45
N PRO A 976 -61.05 35.55 -30.58
CA PRO A 976 -61.41 34.16 -30.80
C PRO A 976 -61.02 33.70 -32.22
N VAL A 977 -60.20 32.65 -32.30
CA VAL A 977 -59.78 32.03 -33.57
C VAL A 977 -60.95 31.36 -34.29
N THR A 978 -61.88 30.74 -33.55
CA THR A 978 -63.17 30.24 -34.08
C THR A 978 -64.33 31.10 -33.58
N GLY A 979 -65.16 31.59 -34.51
CA GLY A 979 -66.17 32.58 -34.20
C GLY A 979 -66.63 33.37 -35.41
N PHE A 980 -67.35 34.47 -35.16
CA PHE A 980 -67.98 35.30 -36.17
C PHE A 980 -67.69 36.79 -35.95
N VAL A 981 -67.56 37.53 -37.05
CA VAL A 981 -67.46 39.00 -37.08
C VAL A 981 -68.78 39.53 -37.63
N MET A 982 -69.40 40.49 -36.94
CA MET A 982 -70.74 40.99 -37.26
C MET A 982 -70.78 42.52 -37.29
N LEU A 983 -71.61 43.07 -38.18
CA LEU A 983 -71.79 44.51 -38.34
C LEU A 983 -73.25 44.94 -38.09
N GLY A 984 -73.45 46.00 -37.32
CA GLY A 984 -74.77 46.60 -37.06
C GLY A 984 -75.77 45.79 -36.21
N ARG A 985 -75.41 44.65 -35.63
CA ARG A 985 -76.31 43.72 -34.92
C ARG A 985 -76.97 44.35 -33.69
N LEU A 986 -78.29 44.21 -33.53
CA LEU A 986 -78.99 44.65 -32.31
C LEU A 986 -78.57 43.81 -31.09
N ALA A 987 -78.33 44.45 -29.94
CA ALA A 987 -77.71 43.80 -28.78
C ALA A 987 -78.57 42.68 -28.16
N LYS A 988 -79.91 42.78 -28.24
CA LYS A 988 -80.81 41.75 -27.68
C LYS A 988 -81.11 40.60 -28.63
N ALA A 989 -80.69 40.69 -29.90
CA ALA A 989 -80.98 39.67 -30.90
C ALA A 989 -80.16 38.39 -30.66
N ARG A 990 -80.82 37.24 -30.53
CA ARG A 990 -80.19 35.93 -30.27
C ARG A 990 -79.90 35.18 -31.58
N GLY A 991 -78.71 34.58 -31.66
CA GLY A 991 -78.25 33.79 -32.81
C GLY A 991 -77.63 34.62 -33.96
N PRO A 992 -77.02 33.96 -34.96
CA PRO A 992 -76.25 34.61 -36.02
C PRO A 992 -77.08 35.20 -37.17
N ARG A 993 -78.41 34.95 -37.21
CA ARG A 993 -79.36 35.60 -38.12
C ARG A 993 -80.14 36.69 -37.40
N SER A 994 -79.39 37.59 -36.76
CA SER A 994 -79.91 38.73 -36.01
C SER A 994 -80.45 39.83 -36.91
N SER A 995 -81.35 40.65 -36.36
CA SER A 995 -81.68 41.97 -36.90
C SER A 995 -80.50 42.93 -36.76
N SER A 996 -80.41 43.88 -37.69
CA SER A 996 -79.43 44.98 -37.71
C SER A 996 -80.10 46.34 -37.53
N ALA A 997 -79.32 47.32 -37.08
CA ALA A 997 -79.69 48.73 -37.07
C ALA A 997 -79.51 49.38 -38.46
N THR A 998 -80.37 50.35 -38.78
CA THR A 998 -80.26 51.16 -39.99
C THR A 998 -79.25 52.30 -39.78
N PHE A 999 -78.21 52.43 -40.61
CA PHE A 999 -77.24 53.54 -40.61
C PHE A 999 -76.43 53.62 -41.91
N GLN A 1000 -75.73 54.73 -42.15
CA GLN A 1000 -74.79 54.88 -43.28
C GLN A 1000 -73.34 54.73 -42.81
N LEU A 1001 -72.49 54.11 -43.64
CA LEU A 1001 -71.10 53.81 -43.36
C LEU A 1001 -70.22 54.09 -44.59
N GLN A 1002 -69.09 54.77 -44.43
CA GLN A 1002 -68.12 55.03 -45.51
C GLN A 1002 -66.78 54.31 -45.28
N THR A 1003 -66.33 54.22 -44.03
CA THR A 1003 -65.05 53.61 -43.66
C THR A 1003 -65.21 52.72 -42.43
N LEU A 1004 -64.62 51.53 -42.47
CA LEU A 1004 -64.54 50.57 -41.36
C LEU A 1004 -63.21 49.80 -41.45
N GLN A 1005 -62.27 50.10 -40.57
CA GLN A 1005 -60.92 49.53 -40.60
C GLN A 1005 -60.41 49.26 -39.18
N ILE A 1006 -59.48 48.31 -39.03
CA ILE A 1006 -58.70 48.13 -37.80
C ILE A 1006 -57.23 48.33 -38.13
N VAL A 1007 -56.61 49.39 -37.59
CA VAL A 1007 -55.20 49.71 -37.78
C VAL A 1007 -54.38 49.02 -36.68
N CYS A 1008 -53.25 48.41 -37.03
CA CYS A 1008 -52.32 47.72 -36.12
C CYS A 1008 -51.45 48.69 -35.28
N ASN A 1009 -52.03 49.79 -34.81
CA ASN A 1009 -51.36 50.84 -34.05
C ASN A 1009 -52.38 51.60 -33.17
N ASP A 1010 -52.01 52.01 -31.97
CA ASP A 1010 -52.83 52.83 -31.06
C ASP A 1010 -52.56 54.35 -31.14
N SER A 1011 -51.47 54.78 -31.80
CA SER A 1011 -51.18 56.20 -32.06
C SER A 1011 -51.89 56.78 -33.29
N TRP A 1012 -52.37 55.93 -34.21
CA TRP A 1012 -52.98 56.38 -35.48
C TRP A 1012 -54.11 57.41 -35.31
N ALA A 1013 -54.90 57.31 -34.22
CA ALA A 1013 -55.97 58.27 -33.92
C ALA A 1013 -55.47 59.69 -33.56
N GLU A 1014 -54.16 59.87 -33.33
CA GLU A 1014 -53.48 61.16 -33.12
C GLU A 1014 -52.79 61.67 -34.41
N GLU A 1015 -52.71 60.83 -35.46
CA GLU A 1015 -52.08 61.12 -36.75
C GLU A 1015 -53.09 61.42 -37.88
N ASP A 1016 -54.32 60.90 -37.79
CA ASP A 1016 -55.38 61.19 -38.76
C ASP A 1016 -55.90 62.63 -38.66
N MET A 1017 -55.92 63.33 -39.80
CA MET A 1017 -56.40 64.71 -39.92
C MET A 1017 -57.88 64.82 -40.33
N CYS A 1018 -58.61 63.71 -40.48
CA CYS A 1018 -60.04 63.70 -40.82
C CYS A 1018 -60.39 64.40 -42.16
N CYS A 1019 -59.49 64.40 -43.15
CA CYS A 1019 -59.67 65.08 -44.44
C CYS A 1019 -60.87 64.60 -45.29
N GLU A 1020 -61.55 63.53 -44.87
CA GLU A 1020 -62.80 62.99 -45.42
C GLU A 1020 -64.05 63.76 -44.96
N LEU A 1021 -64.00 64.41 -43.78
CA LEU A 1021 -65.11 65.16 -43.21
C LEU A 1021 -65.14 66.61 -43.75
N PRO A 1022 -66.24 67.07 -44.38
CA PRO A 1022 -66.31 68.45 -44.90
C PRO A 1022 -66.19 69.54 -43.83
N ALA A 1023 -66.53 69.25 -42.58
CA ALA A 1023 -66.55 70.21 -41.47
C ALA A 1023 -65.19 70.39 -40.74
N SER A 1024 -64.17 69.61 -41.11
CA SER A 1024 -62.81 69.68 -40.52
C SER A 1024 -61.72 69.85 -41.59
N LYS A 1025 -62.09 70.30 -42.80
CA LYS A 1025 -61.16 70.45 -43.91
C LYS A 1025 -60.54 71.85 -43.95
N ASP A 1026 -59.46 72.03 -43.20
CA ASP A 1026 -58.60 73.19 -43.35
C ASP A 1026 -57.83 73.12 -44.69
N GLY A 1027 -57.80 74.24 -45.41
CA GLY A 1027 -57.40 74.29 -46.83
C GLY A 1027 -55.90 74.11 -47.11
N GLU A 1028 -55.05 74.21 -46.08
CA GLU A 1028 -53.59 74.11 -46.19
C GLU A 1028 -53.07 72.69 -45.89
N THR A 1029 -53.77 71.93 -45.03
CA THR A 1029 -53.29 70.65 -44.48
C THR A 1029 -53.88 69.42 -45.18
N CYS A 1030 -55.09 69.54 -45.75
CA CYS A 1030 -55.81 68.43 -46.38
C CYS A 1030 -55.81 68.56 -47.91
N PRO A 1031 -55.44 67.51 -48.67
CA PRO A 1031 -55.35 67.58 -50.14
C PRO A 1031 -56.69 67.96 -50.79
N ALA A 1032 -56.62 68.78 -51.84
CA ALA A 1032 -57.79 69.20 -52.60
C ALA A 1032 -58.53 67.99 -53.22
N PHE A 1033 -59.86 68.04 -53.26
CA PHE A 1033 -60.63 67.01 -53.95
C PHE A 1033 -60.41 67.13 -55.47
N SER A 1034 -60.14 66.02 -56.15
CA SER A 1034 -60.12 66.00 -57.62
C SER A 1034 -61.50 66.41 -58.13
N SER A 1035 -61.58 67.51 -58.89
CA SER A 1035 -62.84 68.13 -59.30
C SER A 1035 -63.77 67.15 -60.02
N SER A 1036 -64.91 66.83 -59.40
CA SER A 1036 -66.08 66.33 -60.12
C SER A 1036 -66.61 67.44 -61.02
N CYS A 1037 -66.95 67.10 -62.27
CA CYS A 1037 -67.25 68.10 -63.29
C CYS A 1037 -68.46 68.98 -62.91
N ALA A 1038 -68.32 70.29 -63.11
CA ALA A 1038 -69.49 71.15 -63.26
C ALA A 1038 -70.22 70.76 -64.56
N CYS A 1039 -71.53 70.53 -64.48
CA CYS A 1039 -72.31 70.11 -65.65
C CYS A 1039 -72.62 71.29 -66.58
N SER A 1040 -71.96 71.34 -67.74
CA SER A 1040 -72.53 72.00 -68.93
C SER A 1040 -73.56 71.06 -69.58
N SER A 1041 -74.68 71.60 -70.05
CA SER A 1041 -75.79 70.82 -70.59
C SER A 1041 -75.63 70.46 -72.07
N GLN A 1042 -76.51 69.57 -72.55
CA GLN A 1042 -76.78 69.22 -73.96
C GLN A 1042 -75.88 68.15 -74.62
N THR A 1043 -76.08 66.89 -74.27
CA THR A 1043 -76.21 65.83 -75.29
C THR A 1043 -77.14 64.71 -74.79
N PRO A 1044 -78.18 64.27 -75.53
CA PRO A 1044 -79.01 63.14 -75.11
C PRO A 1044 -78.27 61.80 -75.24
N GLY A 1045 -78.24 61.01 -74.17
CA GLY A 1045 -77.79 59.61 -74.21
C GLY A 1045 -78.89 58.67 -74.73
N PRO A 1046 -78.54 57.51 -75.30
CA PRO A 1046 -79.53 56.56 -75.84
C PRO A 1046 -80.34 55.88 -74.73
N PRO A 1047 -81.56 55.34 -75.03
CA PRO A 1047 -82.42 54.72 -74.03
C PRO A 1047 -81.81 53.45 -73.42
N GLY A 1048 -81.93 53.30 -72.11
CA GLY A 1048 -81.60 52.05 -71.42
C GLY A 1048 -82.62 50.94 -71.74
N PRO A 1049 -82.20 49.66 -71.79
CA PRO A 1049 -83.10 48.54 -72.07
C PRO A 1049 -84.15 48.35 -70.95
N GLN A 1050 -85.35 47.92 -71.33
CA GLN A 1050 -86.44 47.65 -70.39
C GLN A 1050 -86.12 46.46 -69.46
N GLY A 1051 -86.42 46.61 -68.17
CA GLY A 1051 -86.34 45.51 -67.20
C GLY A 1051 -87.54 44.54 -67.35
N PRO A 1052 -87.33 43.21 -67.26
CA PRO A 1052 -88.41 42.24 -67.30
C PRO A 1052 -89.28 42.26 -66.02
N PRO A 1053 -90.56 41.85 -66.09
CA PRO A 1053 -91.54 42.01 -65.01
C PRO A 1053 -91.42 40.99 -63.86
N VAL A 1054 -92.20 41.21 -62.79
CA VAL A 1054 -92.09 40.54 -61.49
C VAL A 1054 -93.32 39.65 -61.17
N SER A 1055 -93.05 38.46 -60.61
CA SER A 1055 -93.99 37.57 -59.87
C SER A 1055 -95.11 36.83 -60.64
N PRO A 1056 -95.78 35.81 -60.05
CA PRO A 1056 -95.53 35.11 -58.76
C PRO A 1056 -95.53 33.56 -58.78
N SER A 1057 -95.04 32.97 -57.67
CA SER A 1057 -95.51 31.72 -57.00
C SER A 1057 -95.87 30.41 -57.75
N SER A 1058 -95.28 29.29 -57.33
CA SER A 1058 -95.99 28.07 -56.87
C SER A 1058 -94.99 26.97 -56.39
N ALA A 1059 -95.49 25.86 -55.84
CA ALA A 1059 -94.69 24.78 -55.22
C ALA A 1059 -95.06 23.37 -55.80
N PRO A 1060 -94.83 22.19 -55.17
CA PRO A 1060 -93.87 21.23 -55.74
C PRO A 1060 -94.41 19.82 -56.09
N ARG A 1061 -93.66 19.11 -56.96
CA ARG A 1061 -93.59 17.64 -57.18
C ARG A 1061 -92.31 17.38 -58.02
N VAL A 1062 -91.47 16.34 -57.88
CA VAL A 1062 -91.59 14.93 -57.43
C VAL A 1062 -92.37 14.03 -58.40
N THR A 1063 -91.68 13.30 -59.29
CA THR A 1063 -91.69 11.81 -59.39
C THR A 1063 -90.88 11.24 -60.58
N TRP A 1064 -90.16 10.14 -60.31
CA TRP A 1064 -89.86 8.96 -61.17
C TRP A 1064 -88.99 9.02 -62.46
N ALA A 1065 -88.23 7.94 -62.67
CA ALA A 1065 -87.58 7.52 -63.91
C ALA A 1065 -87.85 6.01 -64.15
N PRO A 1066 -87.94 5.52 -65.40
CA PRO A 1066 -86.91 4.62 -65.97
C PRO A 1066 -86.74 4.78 -67.51
N GLY A 1067 -85.87 4.09 -68.25
CA GLY A 1067 -84.77 3.16 -67.92
C GLY A 1067 -84.51 2.10 -69.02
N LYS A 1068 -83.24 1.70 -69.24
CA LYS A 1068 -82.73 0.75 -70.29
C LYS A 1068 -82.68 1.37 -71.72
N ALA A 1069 -81.90 0.89 -72.72
CA ALA A 1069 -81.10 -0.36 -72.82
C ALA A 1069 -79.88 -0.28 -73.79
N ARG A 1070 -78.85 -1.09 -73.52
CA ARG A 1070 -77.95 -1.86 -74.46
C ARG A 1070 -76.94 -1.13 -75.40
N CYS A 1071 -75.71 -1.67 -75.43
CA CYS A 1071 -74.57 -1.36 -76.34
C CYS A 1071 -74.73 -2.05 -77.74
N PRO A 1072 -73.79 -2.02 -78.75
CA PRO A 1072 -72.31 -2.14 -78.63
C PRO A 1072 -71.39 -1.56 -79.77
N LEU A 1073 -70.09 -1.93 -79.74
CA LEU A 1073 -69.06 -2.04 -80.82
C LEU A 1073 -68.33 -0.80 -81.44
N THR A 1074 -67.10 -0.57 -80.95
CA THR A 1074 -65.77 -0.51 -81.64
C THR A 1074 -65.52 0.11 -83.04
N HIS A 1075 -64.30 0.70 -83.16
CA HIS A 1075 -63.37 0.85 -84.33
C HIS A 1075 -63.13 2.23 -85.02
N THR A 1076 -62.03 2.89 -84.58
CA THR A 1076 -60.89 3.49 -85.35
C THR A 1076 -61.08 4.14 -86.75
N ALA A 1077 -60.68 5.42 -86.92
CA ALA A 1077 -59.44 5.88 -87.64
C ALA A 1077 -59.47 7.33 -88.26
N GLU A 1078 -58.27 7.84 -88.57
CA GLU A 1078 -57.88 8.91 -89.54
C GLU A 1078 -57.94 10.45 -89.22
N GLN A 1079 -57.31 11.21 -90.13
CA GLN A 1079 -56.66 12.55 -90.06
C GLN A 1079 -57.49 13.68 -90.76
N PRO A 1080 -57.03 14.96 -90.96
CA PRO A 1080 -55.70 15.62 -90.82
C PRO A 1080 -55.72 16.81 -89.79
N SER A 1081 -55.03 17.98 -89.80
CA SER A 1081 -54.35 18.84 -90.81
C SER A 1081 -53.29 19.80 -90.20
N GLN A 1082 -52.66 20.64 -91.05
CA GLN A 1082 -51.73 21.76 -90.77
C GLN A 1082 -52.10 22.96 -91.71
N PRO A 1083 -51.51 24.21 -91.72
CA PRO A 1083 -50.08 24.44 -92.10
C PRO A 1083 -49.35 25.81 -91.74
N LEU A 1084 -48.02 25.89 -92.03
CA LEU A 1084 -47.16 27.07 -92.39
C LEU A 1084 -46.85 28.24 -91.38
N SER A 1085 -45.81 29.09 -91.52
CA SER A 1085 -44.33 28.92 -91.78
C SER A 1085 -43.53 30.25 -92.01
N ARG A 1086 -42.18 30.20 -91.94
CA ARG A 1086 -41.11 31.10 -92.53
C ARG A 1086 -40.71 32.44 -91.83
N LEU A 1087 -39.47 33.01 -91.93
CA LEU A 1087 -38.06 32.51 -92.13
C LEU A 1087 -37.00 33.68 -91.98
N GLN A 1088 -35.69 33.35 -91.93
CA GLN A 1088 -34.44 34.18 -92.04
C GLN A 1088 -33.94 34.89 -90.75
N ALA A 1089 -32.63 35.13 -90.50
CA ALA A 1089 -31.40 35.08 -91.36
C ALA A 1089 -30.10 34.53 -90.65
N LEU A 1090 -28.93 34.69 -91.32
CA LEU A 1090 -27.54 34.21 -91.02
C LEU A 1090 -26.55 35.42 -90.83
N PRO A 1091 -25.19 35.33 -90.72
CA PRO A 1091 -24.23 34.19 -90.77
C PRO A 1091 -23.04 34.13 -89.73
N GLY A 1092 -22.34 32.97 -89.68
CA GLY A 1092 -20.93 32.78 -89.20
C GLY A 1092 -20.73 32.43 -87.71
N GLY A 1093 -19.80 31.55 -87.27
CA GLY A 1093 -18.80 30.65 -87.92
C GLY A 1093 -17.70 30.22 -86.91
N CYS A 1094 -16.81 29.23 -87.07
CA CYS A 1094 -16.62 28.12 -88.04
C CYS A 1094 -15.55 27.10 -87.52
N ALA A 1095 -15.64 25.81 -87.94
CA ALA A 1095 -14.62 24.71 -87.86
C ALA A 1095 -14.17 24.16 -86.47
N GLY A 1096 -13.77 22.87 -86.31
CA GLY A 1096 -13.84 21.68 -87.21
C GLY A 1096 -12.82 20.55 -86.87
N GLY A 1097 -13.15 19.26 -87.10
CA GLY A 1097 -12.20 18.12 -87.01
C GLY A 1097 -12.81 16.74 -86.65
N THR A 1098 -12.24 15.61 -87.14
CA THR A 1098 -12.84 14.24 -87.02
C THR A 1098 -11.86 13.05 -87.02
N GLY A 1099 -12.10 12.05 -86.15
CA GLY A 1099 -11.58 10.65 -86.21
C GLY A 1099 -10.16 10.39 -85.66
N PRO A 1100 -9.69 9.11 -85.49
CA PRO A 1100 -10.34 7.82 -85.78
C PRO A 1100 -10.22 6.68 -84.69
N HIS A 1101 -10.90 5.55 -84.95
CA HIS A 1101 -10.68 4.14 -84.52
C HIS A 1101 -10.02 3.67 -83.18
N ALA A 1102 -10.80 2.82 -82.47
CA ALA A 1102 -10.47 1.47 -81.93
C ALA A 1102 -9.65 1.20 -80.62
N ALA A 1103 -10.24 0.32 -79.79
CA ALA A 1103 -9.68 -0.64 -78.80
C ALA A 1103 -8.86 -0.17 -77.55
N GLY A 1104 -9.20 -0.70 -76.36
CA GLY A 1104 -8.28 -0.73 -75.18
C GLY A 1104 -8.88 -0.64 -73.76
N HIS A 1105 -9.02 -1.80 -73.08
CA HIS A 1105 -9.02 -2.06 -71.61
C HIS A 1105 -9.53 -1.08 -70.51
N ARG A 1106 -10.52 -1.58 -69.73
CA ARG A 1106 -10.76 -1.51 -68.25
C ARG A 1106 -10.71 -0.16 -67.47
N ALA A 1107 -11.87 0.21 -66.88
CA ALA A 1107 -12.01 0.65 -65.46
C ALA A 1107 -13.49 0.61 -64.98
N TRP A 1108 -13.71 0.72 -63.65
CA TRP A 1108 -14.99 0.85 -62.89
C TRP A 1108 -14.89 2.11 -61.96
N PRO A 1109 -15.84 2.49 -61.06
CA PRO A 1109 -17.25 2.09 -60.79
C PRO A 1109 -18.28 3.26 -60.54
N HIS A 1110 -19.52 2.90 -60.12
CA HIS A 1110 -20.55 3.65 -59.33
C HIS A 1110 -21.74 4.39 -60.04
N GLY A 1111 -22.97 4.22 -59.50
CA GLY A 1111 -24.21 4.98 -59.82
C GLY A 1111 -25.54 4.21 -59.60
N PRO A 1112 -26.62 4.75 -58.95
CA PRO A 1112 -27.84 3.96 -58.59
C PRO A 1112 -29.24 4.54 -59.01
N SER A 1113 -30.33 3.86 -58.58
CA SER A 1113 -31.79 4.24 -58.57
C SER A 1113 -32.61 3.97 -59.87
N ALA A 1114 -33.95 3.77 -59.91
CA ALA A 1114 -35.06 3.87 -58.91
C ALA A 1114 -36.32 2.95 -59.20
N LEU A 1115 -37.39 3.11 -58.38
CA LEU A 1115 -38.68 2.38 -58.22
C LEU A 1115 -39.77 2.51 -59.33
N GLN A 1116 -40.83 1.66 -59.30
CA GLN A 1116 -42.28 2.05 -59.13
C GLN A 1116 -43.28 0.83 -59.00
N GLY A 1117 -44.39 0.95 -58.22
CA GLY A 1117 -45.58 0.05 -58.26
C GLY A 1117 -46.44 -0.13 -56.97
N GLU A 1118 -47.79 -0.04 -57.06
CA GLU A 1118 -48.86 -0.27 -56.04
C GLU A 1118 -50.24 -0.44 -56.79
N PRO A 1119 -51.46 -0.74 -56.22
CA PRO A 1119 -51.89 -0.60 -54.80
C PRO A 1119 -52.87 -1.64 -54.16
N GLN A 1120 -53.00 -1.60 -52.81
CA GLN A 1120 -54.20 -1.89 -51.93
C GLN A 1120 -54.97 -3.25 -52.03
N SER A 1121 -55.56 -3.88 -50.99
CA SER A 1121 -56.18 -3.39 -49.73
C SER A 1121 -56.40 -4.47 -48.63
N LEU A 1122 -56.52 -4.02 -47.36
CA LEU A 1122 -57.34 -4.57 -46.25
C LEU A 1122 -57.52 -6.12 -46.08
N ALA A 1123 -56.65 -6.76 -45.30
CA ALA A 1123 -56.95 -8.07 -44.65
C ALA A 1123 -56.16 -8.34 -43.34
N THR A 1124 -54.89 -7.92 -43.26
CA THR A 1124 -53.89 -8.58 -42.39
C THR A 1124 -53.60 -7.91 -41.03
N ILE A 1125 -54.56 -7.17 -40.44
CA ILE A 1125 -54.34 -6.37 -39.21
C ILE A 1125 -54.86 -7.05 -37.92
N TYR A 1126 -55.53 -8.19 -38.02
CA TYR A 1126 -56.19 -8.87 -36.88
C TYR A 1126 -55.57 -10.22 -36.45
N GLN A 1127 -54.27 -10.45 -36.68
CA GLN A 1127 -53.67 -11.77 -36.41
C GLN A 1127 -52.30 -11.75 -35.68
N LEU A 1128 -52.11 -10.84 -34.73
CA LEU A 1128 -50.96 -10.91 -33.80
C LEU A 1128 -51.22 -10.36 -32.38
N VAL A 1129 -52.49 -10.16 -31.98
CA VAL A 1129 -52.88 -9.82 -30.60
C VAL A 1129 -54.12 -10.62 -30.18
N ASN A 1130 -53.95 -11.48 -29.17
CA ASN A 1130 -54.96 -12.08 -28.28
C ASN A 1130 -56.22 -12.78 -28.84
N GLN A 1131 -56.07 -14.07 -29.16
CA GLN A 1131 -56.90 -15.14 -28.58
C GLN A 1131 -56.03 -16.42 -28.55
N ALA A 1132 -55.60 -17.03 -27.44
CA ALA A 1132 -56.13 -17.29 -26.09
C ALA A 1132 -56.93 -18.61 -25.98
N CYS A 1133 -56.41 -19.54 -25.16
CA CYS A 1133 -56.96 -20.86 -24.75
C CYS A 1133 -57.27 -21.86 -25.90
N GLU A 1134 -57.21 -23.19 -25.72
CA GLU A 1134 -57.11 -23.99 -24.49
C GLU A 1134 -56.46 -25.38 -24.75
N SER A 1135 -55.94 -26.04 -23.71
CA SER A 1135 -55.35 -27.40 -23.69
C SER A 1135 -54.08 -27.62 -24.56
N ALA A 1136 -52.98 -28.27 -24.15
CA ALA A 1136 -52.64 -29.19 -23.05
C ALA A 1136 -53.03 -30.66 -23.26
N ILE A 1137 -52.20 -31.41 -23.98
CA ILE A 1137 -52.10 -32.88 -23.95
C ILE A 1137 -50.62 -33.31 -24.18
N GLN A 1138 -50.06 -34.01 -23.18
CA GLN A 1138 -49.19 -35.23 -23.25
C GLN A 1138 -48.08 -35.36 -24.33
N THR A 1139 -46.83 -35.83 -24.08
CA THR A 1139 -46.10 -36.36 -22.88
C THR A 1139 -44.59 -36.22 -23.19
N HIS A 1140 -43.64 -35.83 -22.32
CA HIS A 1140 -43.34 -36.21 -20.94
C HIS A 1140 -42.85 -34.97 -20.12
N VAL A 1141 -43.17 -34.67 -18.85
CA VAL A 1141 -43.65 -35.41 -17.64
C VAL A 1141 -42.48 -36.15 -16.95
N LEU A 1142 -42.09 -35.93 -15.67
CA LEU A 1142 -42.77 -35.75 -14.36
C LEU A 1142 -42.04 -34.66 -13.49
N LYS A 1143 -42.52 -34.03 -12.40
CA LYS A 1143 -43.84 -33.83 -11.73
C LYS A 1143 -43.73 -32.76 -10.59
N PHE A 1144 -44.70 -31.83 -10.46
CA PHE A 1144 -45.39 -31.33 -9.22
C PHE A 1144 -44.59 -30.68 -8.04
N HIS A 1145 -45.13 -29.79 -7.18
CA HIS A 1145 -46.19 -28.75 -7.26
C HIS A 1145 -46.09 -27.77 -6.04
N HIS A 1146 -47.12 -26.94 -5.73
CA HIS A 1146 -47.07 -25.84 -4.74
C HIS A 1146 -47.96 -26.05 -3.48
N GLU A 1147 -47.57 -25.38 -2.38
CA GLU A 1147 -48.27 -25.04 -1.11
C GLU A 1147 -49.53 -25.80 -0.59
N SER A 1148 -49.46 -26.25 0.68
CA SER A 1148 -50.47 -25.97 1.73
C SER A 1148 -50.03 -26.39 3.15
N ALA A 1149 -50.79 -25.95 4.16
CA ALA A 1149 -50.44 -25.84 5.58
C ALA A 1149 -50.15 -27.12 6.42
N ARG A 1150 -49.13 -27.01 7.30
CA ARG A 1150 -48.98 -27.52 8.70
C ARG A 1150 -49.14 -29.05 9.01
N PRO A 1151 -48.64 -29.53 10.18
CA PRO A 1151 -48.04 -30.87 10.31
C PRO A 1151 -48.96 -31.95 10.92
N PRO A 1152 -48.50 -33.22 10.95
CA PRO A 1152 -47.92 -33.76 12.20
C PRO A 1152 -46.68 -34.65 12.04
N ARG A 1153 -46.01 -34.99 13.16
CA ARG A 1153 -45.17 -36.20 13.31
C ARG A 1153 -45.97 -37.28 14.05
N PRO A 1154 -45.84 -38.56 13.68
CA PRO A 1154 -45.30 -39.57 14.62
C PRO A 1154 -44.06 -40.27 14.01
N ILE A 1155 -42.94 -40.52 14.69
CA ILE A 1155 -42.63 -41.40 15.86
C ILE A 1155 -42.07 -42.77 15.43
N LEU A 1156 -40.91 -43.12 15.99
CA LEU A 1156 -40.16 -44.39 15.86
C LEU A 1156 -39.65 -44.71 14.43
N GLN A 1157 -38.57 -45.48 14.25
CA GLN A 1157 -37.89 -46.38 15.20
C GLN A 1157 -36.37 -46.12 15.28
N ALA A 1158 -35.75 -46.44 16.42
CA ALA A 1158 -34.32 -46.28 16.66
C ALA A 1158 -33.67 -47.61 17.05
N LEU A 1159 -32.44 -47.85 16.55
CA LEU A 1159 -31.42 -48.85 16.92
C LEU A 1159 -30.12 -48.35 16.22
N GLY A 1160 -28.89 -48.49 16.71
CA GLY A 1160 -28.34 -48.99 17.98
C GLY A 1160 -26.79 -49.04 17.87
N HIS A 1161 -26.06 -48.85 18.97
CA HIS A 1161 -24.60 -49.07 19.09
C HIS A 1161 -24.34 -50.44 19.79
N PRO A 1162 -23.09 -50.87 20.09
CA PRO A 1162 -21.96 -51.20 19.21
C PRO A 1162 -21.35 -52.60 19.57
N SER A 1163 -20.07 -52.85 19.25
CA SER A 1163 -19.25 -54.04 19.65
C SER A 1163 -19.60 -55.36 18.92
N SER A 1164 -18.84 -56.48 18.97
CA SER A 1164 -17.63 -56.87 19.73
C SER A 1164 -16.78 -57.94 19.00
N HIS A 1165 -15.61 -58.28 19.56
CA HIS A 1165 -14.85 -59.56 19.56
C HIS A 1165 -15.41 -60.79 18.80
N GLY A 1166 -14.61 -61.69 18.23
CA GLY A 1166 -13.31 -62.20 18.72
C GLY A 1166 -13.54 -63.51 19.50
N GLU A 1167 -12.86 -64.60 19.12
CA GLU A 1167 -13.32 -65.97 19.43
C GLU A 1167 -13.16 -66.46 20.88
N ALA A 1168 -14.15 -67.28 21.28
CA ALA A 1168 -14.10 -68.44 22.17
C ALA A 1168 -14.35 -68.29 23.71
N TRP A 1169 -15.32 -69.13 24.15
CA TRP A 1169 -15.65 -69.60 25.52
C TRP A 1169 -16.57 -68.76 26.45
N LEU A 1170 -17.17 -69.48 27.41
CA LEU A 1170 -18.48 -69.29 28.10
C LEU A 1170 -18.31 -69.00 29.62
N PRO A 1171 -19.37 -68.82 30.48
CA PRO A 1171 -20.77 -68.36 30.29
C PRO A 1171 -21.26 -67.29 31.33
N GLY A 1172 -22.35 -66.55 31.03
CA GLY A 1172 -22.86 -65.43 31.86
C GLY A 1172 -23.93 -65.69 32.94
N ARG A 1173 -24.54 -64.61 33.49
CA ARG A 1173 -25.88 -64.57 34.17
C ARG A 1173 -26.36 -63.15 34.61
N GLY A 1174 -27.58 -62.75 34.21
CA GLY A 1174 -28.53 -61.81 34.88
C GLY A 1174 -28.13 -60.33 35.14
N GLY A 1175 -29.05 -59.35 35.28
CA GLY A 1175 -30.52 -59.32 35.01
C GLY A 1175 -31.29 -58.29 35.89
N ARG A 1176 -32.43 -57.76 35.40
CA ARG A 1176 -33.44 -56.90 36.11
C ARG A 1176 -33.03 -55.45 36.44
N ASP A 1177 -33.92 -54.46 36.66
CA ASP A 1177 -35.34 -54.20 36.28
C ASP A 1177 -35.59 -52.66 36.38
N GLY A 1178 -36.73 -52.13 35.89
CA GLY A 1178 -37.16 -50.71 36.05
C GLY A 1178 -38.05 -50.47 37.30
N PRO A 1179 -38.94 -49.45 37.37
CA PRO A 1179 -39.28 -48.42 36.34
C PRO A 1179 -39.51 -46.96 36.85
N HIS A 1180 -39.72 -46.07 35.85
CA HIS A 1180 -40.61 -44.89 35.65
C HIS A 1180 -41.51 -44.22 36.77
N PRO A 1181 -42.32 -43.16 36.51
CA PRO A 1181 -42.20 -41.84 37.19
C PRO A 1181 -43.49 -41.33 37.90
N GLU A 1182 -43.56 -40.03 38.30
CA GLU A 1182 -44.60 -39.06 37.86
C GLU A 1182 -44.52 -37.65 38.54
N ASP A 1183 -45.16 -36.67 37.88
CA ASP A 1183 -45.77 -35.42 38.39
C ASP A 1183 -45.02 -34.34 39.20
N GLY A 1184 -45.68 -33.19 39.38
CA GLY A 1184 -45.20 -32.05 40.16
C GLY A 1184 -46.19 -30.88 40.27
N GLY A 1185 -45.81 -29.85 41.04
CA GLY A 1185 -46.47 -28.53 41.07
C GLY A 1185 -47.48 -28.31 42.21
N THR A 1186 -47.02 -27.76 43.34
CA THR A 1186 -47.78 -26.84 44.23
C THR A 1186 -46.89 -26.27 45.36
N GLY A 1187 -47.38 -25.22 46.01
CA GLY A 1187 -46.98 -24.73 47.35
C GLY A 1187 -48.19 -24.03 47.99
N PRO A 1188 -48.05 -23.20 49.06
CA PRO A 1188 -46.86 -22.89 49.87
C PRO A 1188 -47.14 -22.85 51.41
N LEU A 1189 -46.17 -22.38 52.20
CA LEU A 1189 -46.28 -21.76 53.56
C LEU A 1189 -46.79 -22.56 54.79
N ALA A 1190 -45.87 -22.90 55.71
CA ALA A 1190 -45.94 -22.76 57.19
C ALA A 1190 -44.59 -23.21 57.82
N GLY A 1191 -44.10 -22.76 58.98
CA GLY A 1191 -44.50 -21.62 59.84
C GLY A 1191 -43.92 -21.71 61.28
N GLY A 1192 -43.19 -20.69 61.77
CA GLY A 1192 -42.69 -20.55 63.16
C GLY A 1192 -41.14 -20.59 63.31
N VAL A 1193 -40.48 -20.01 64.32
CA VAL A 1193 -40.88 -19.15 65.48
C VAL A 1193 -39.74 -18.13 65.77
N GLY A 1194 -39.99 -16.99 66.46
CA GLY A 1194 -39.00 -15.91 66.76
C GLY A 1194 -38.16 -16.10 68.05
N ALA A 1195 -37.65 -15.09 68.79
CA ALA A 1195 -37.64 -13.61 68.66
C ALA A 1195 -36.64 -12.95 69.69
N THR A 1196 -36.49 -11.60 69.69
CA THR A 1196 -35.83 -10.71 70.74
C THR A 1196 -34.28 -10.76 70.89
N ALA A 1197 -33.52 -9.76 71.41
CA ALA A 1197 -33.57 -8.27 71.56
C ALA A 1197 -32.25 -7.75 72.23
N ALA A 1198 -31.76 -6.48 72.19
CA ALA A 1198 -31.97 -5.36 71.26
C ALA A 1198 -30.79 -4.31 71.13
N PRO A 1199 -30.53 -3.29 72.00
CA PRO A 1199 -30.18 -1.94 71.47
C PRO A 1199 -29.08 -1.02 72.14
N SER A 1200 -28.37 -0.23 71.31
CA SER A 1200 -27.88 1.18 71.56
C SER A 1200 -27.05 1.69 70.33
N GLN A 1201 -27.40 2.73 69.55
CA GLN A 1201 -27.42 4.20 69.75
C GLN A 1201 -26.08 4.99 69.54
N SER A 1202 -25.96 5.69 68.39
CA SER A 1202 -25.72 7.15 68.18
C SER A 1202 -24.55 7.94 68.87
N PRO A 1203 -24.21 9.19 68.44
CA PRO A 1203 -24.05 9.75 67.07
C PRO A 1203 -22.85 10.76 66.88
N ALA A 1204 -22.43 11.05 65.63
CA ALA A 1204 -21.82 12.34 65.18
C ALA A 1204 -21.53 12.32 63.64
N GLY A 1205 -21.60 13.40 62.86
CA GLY A 1205 -22.18 14.73 63.13
C GLY A 1205 -21.88 15.79 62.03
N SER A 1206 -22.84 16.69 61.76
CA SER A 1206 -22.72 17.96 61.00
C SER A 1206 -22.54 17.93 59.46
N SER A 1207 -22.67 19.10 58.84
CA SER A 1207 -22.90 19.28 57.39
C SER A 1207 -22.63 20.73 56.91
N VAL A 1208 -22.42 20.89 55.58
CA VAL A 1208 -22.73 22.08 54.74
C VAL A 1208 -21.83 23.35 54.76
N TRP A 1209 -21.06 23.52 53.66
CA TRP A 1209 -20.73 24.76 52.88
C TRP A 1209 -20.10 26.01 53.61
N PRO A 1210 -19.72 27.12 52.92
CA PRO A 1210 -18.55 27.20 52.02
C PRO A 1210 -17.67 28.48 52.17
N ARG A 1211 -16.39 28.49 51.71
CA ARG A 1211 -15.67 29.68 51.11
C ARG A 1211 -14.19 29.42 50.73
N HIS A 1212 -13.65 30.30 49.87
CA HIS A 1212 -12.22 30.59 49.58
C HIS A 1212 -11.54 31.37 50.76
N PRO A 1213 -10.22 31.74 50.78
CA PRO A 1213 -9.21 31.77 49.68
C PRO A 1213 -7.76 31.29 50.03
N LEU A 1214 -6.84 31.25 49.03
CA LEU A 1214 -5.58 32.05 48.97
C LEU A 1214 -4.61 31.66 47.82
N HIS A 1215 -3.58 32.50 47.61
CA HIS A 1215 -2.62 32.63 46.49
C HIS A 1215 -1.27 33.18 47.08
N PRO A 1216 -0.19 33.52 46.33
CA PRO A 1216 0.40 33.08 45.04
C PRO A 1216 1.92 32.79 45.29
N PRO A 1217 2.97 33.29 44.56
CA PRO A 1217 3.25 33.64 43.13
C PRO A 1217 4.37 32.71 42.54
N TRP A 1218 5.06 32.90 41.39
CA TRP A 1218 5.20 33.90 40.30
C TRP A 1218 5.02 33.19 38.92
N ALA A 1219 4.58 33.81 37.82
CA ALA A 1219 5.28 34.66 36.81
C ALA A 1219 6.54 34.03 36.14
N GLY A 1220 6.72 34.06 34.80
CA GLY A 1220 5.92 34.60 33.68
C GLY A 1220 6.46 34.09 32.31
N VAL A 1221 6.16 34.63 31.11
CA VAL A 1221 5.24 35.72 30.69
C VAL A 1221 5.07 35.69 29.13
N ARG A 1222 3.83 35.89 28.60
CA ARG A 1222 3.42 36.43 27.25
C ARG A 1222 4.00 35.83 25.92
N ARG A 1223 3.40 35.96 24.72
CA ARG A 1223 2.01 36.19 24.22
C ARG A 1223 1.94 35.88 22.70
N GLN A 1224 0.73 35.54 22.22
CA GLN A 1224 0.08 35.91 20.93
C GLN A 1224 0.93 36.25 19.68
N GLY A 1225 0.89 35.36 18.67
CA GLY A 1225 0.53 35.59 17.24
C GLY A 1225 1.23 36.67 16.38
N PRO A 1226 0.85 36.78 15.09
CA PRO A 1226 -0.10 35.93 14.35
C PRO A 1226 0.47 34.57 13.93
#